data_AF-A0A4Y2K3Y3-F1
#
_entry.id   AF-A0A4Y2K3Y3-F1
#
_cell.length_a   1.000
_cell.length_b   1.000
_cell.length_c   1.000
_cell.angle_alpha   90.00
_cell.angle_beta   90.00
_cell.angle_gamma   90.00
#
_symmetry.space_group_name_H-M   'P 1'
#
loop_
_entity.id
_entity.type
_entity.pdbx_description
1 polymer ?
#
loop_
_entity_poly.entity_id
_entity_poly.type
_entity_poly.pdbx_seq_one_letter_code
_entity_poly.pdbx_strand_id
1 'polypeptide(L)'
;YRVKLCSLSQYEHPDFEFDFLDQDVICGDIPRISKGPILKELKRNKIWLSDIGSDCPKIDMLIGSDIYGKILTGLVKQLKGGLTAVNTKLGLAVRDYNISDLWNLETIGILDAQHNLTKAAEEEIAHEQFLNSLNRNEEGRYCVGLPWLGNDQQLPDNRFVAERRLFSVTRKLNSLNKYGDYDQVFRDWIGEGVIEMVPDNELNFKGHYLPHHPVFKPDSATTKIRPVFDASCKVNRSPSLNDCLFKGPNLIEEIPSILLRFREKCIGVTSDIRRAFLQIELKKEDRDFLRFLWWEKDNVVKLFRHNRVVFGVTSSPFLLGAVIRFHLFQVPTEQRVIAQKLDRSFYIDNCVTSVDNEEELENFIKYSTEILAEAKMDLQSTFENPVPVLGIIWDRKDDNLSISIKDVSVSERLSKREILSVTQAIFDPLGFLAPVLLPAKLLLQQIWEIKSDWDTPLPEEIKVKFLKWFENLQILTDLKIPRRIGFGDKSSWSLHVFCDSSQQAYATVIFLRCEYDGKIFVSFVSAKSRVAPLKKLTIPRLELMACVLGVRLSNYLTEALSLSDIPKYFWTDSTTALFWIKRNDQWGTFVGNRVREICSVTKVNQWSYVPGQSNPADLPSRGCSPLQFSKLAWWEGPVWLKGPPNSWPKLEIKPDEALISSERRKGTNLSVQINSNAYPNESKWYKRFSKLTKIVRVLGWVKRFIRNCQNL
;
A
#
# COMPACT_ATOMS: atom_id res chain seq x y z
N TYR A 1 -31.15 -16.76 7.09
CA TYR A 1 -32.54 -16.32 7.30
C TYR A 1 -32.73 -14.93 6.72
N ARG A 2 -33.91 -14.64 6.17
CA ARG A 2 -34.26 -13.26 5.79
C ARG A 2 -34.71 -12.55 7.06
N VAL A 3 -33.91 -11.58 7.51
CA VAL A 3 -34.20 -10.84 8.74
C VAL A 3 -34.77 -9.48 8.33
N LYS A 4 -35.99 -9.22 8.78
CA LYS A 4 -36.62 -7.91 8.64
C LYS A 4 -36.25 -7.08 9.86
N LEU A 5 -35.41 -6.08 9.65
CA LEU A 5 -34.96 -5.17 10.70
C LEU A 5 -35.90 -3.96 10.73
N CYS A 6 -36.69 -3.86 11.80
CA CYS A 6 -37.56 -2.71 12.04
C CYS A 6 -36.73 -1.55 12.59
N SER A 7 -36.96 -0.34 12.09
CA SER A 7 -36.31 0.86 12.62
C SER A 7 -36.72 1.11 14.06
N LEU A 8 -35.76 1.47 14.93
CA LEU A 8 -36.04 1.91 16.30
C LEU A 8 -36.82 3.24 16.34
N SER A 9 -36.78 4.02 15.26
CA SER A 9 -37.62 5.20 15.07
C SER A 9 -38.80 4.82 14.18
N GLN A 10 -39.98 4.58 14.77
CA GLN A 10 -41.21 4.16 14.07
C GLN A 10 -41.73 5.15 12.99
N TYR A 11 -41.02 6.24 12.70
CA TYR A 11 -41.54 7.36 11.91
C TYR A 11 -40.66 7.88 10.77
N GLU A 12 -39.45 7.35 10.52
CA GLU A 12 -38.55 8.01 9.54
C GLU A 12 -37.93 7.11 8.46
N HIS A 13 -37.91 5.79 8.60
CA HIS A 13 -37.30 4.91 7.58
C HIS A 13 -38.11 3.61 7.35
N PRO A 14 -38.27 3.15 6.09
CA PRO A 14 -38.92 1.88 5.80
C PRO A 14 -38.11 0.71 6.38
N ASP A 15 -38.82 -0.36 6.77
CA ASP A 15 -38.21 -1.61 7.23
C ASP A 15 -37.22 -2.16 6.19
N PHE A 16 -36.08 -2.66 6.67
CA PHE A 16 -35.02 -3.15 5.80
C PHE A 16 -34.91 -4.67 5.87
N GLU A 17 -34.93 -5.31 4.71
CA GLU A 17 -34.79 -6.77 4.57
C GLU A 17 -33.44 -7.10 3.92
N PHE A 18 -32.70 -7.99 4.58
CA PHE A 18 -31.47 -8.56 4.03
C PHE A 18 -31.39 -10.04 4.39
N ASP A 19 -30.67 -10.79 3.55
CA ASP A 19 -30.39 -12.19 3.79
C ASP A 19 -29.16 -12.32 4.71
N PHE A 20 -29.36 -12.85 5.92
CA PHE A 20 -28.30 -13.10 6.90
C PHE A 20 -27.88 -14.57 6.93
N LEU A 21 -26.60 -14.80 7.17
CA LEU A 21 -26.03 -16.11 7.47
C LEU A 21 -26.04 -16.31 9.00
N ASP A 22 -26.70 -17.34 9.52
CA ASP A 22 -26.95 -17.55 10.98
C ASP A 22 -26.00 -18.54 11.69
N GLN A 23 -25.06 -18.07 12.54
CA GLN A 23 -23.98 -18.86 13.19
C GLN A 23 -24.19 -19.04 14.68
N ASP A 24 -23.84 -20.24 15.17
CA ASP A 24 -23.74 -20.54 16.61
C ASP A 24 -22.75 -19.62 17.33
N VAL A 25 -21.65 -19.23 16.66
CA VAL A 25 -20.69 -18.23 17.17
C VAL A 25 -20.28 -17.29 16.04
N ILE A 26 -20.53 -16.00 16.24
CA ILE A 26 -20.33 -14.96 15.23
C ILE A 26 -18.91 -14.35 15.30
N CYS A 27 -18.31 -14.24 16.50
CA CYS A 27 -16.92 -13.83 16.72
C CYS A 27 -16.38 -14.33 18.07
N GLY A 28 -15.04 -14.32 18.24
CA GLY A 28 -14.39 -14.55 19.53
C GLY A 28 -14.55 -13.38 20.53
N ASP A 29 -13.87 -13.43 21.67
CA ASP A 29 -13.93 -12.38 22.69
C ASP A 29 -13.39 -11.04 22.16
N ILE A 30 -14.30 -10.09 21.90
CA ILE A 30 -13.92 -8.74 21.49
C ILE A 30 -13.50 -7.92 22.71
N PRO A 31 -12.36 -7.20 22.66
CA PRO A 31 -11.95 -6.31 23.74
C PRO A 31 -13.02 -5.27 24.01
N ARG A 32 -13.58 -5.28 25.22
CA ARG A 32 -14.69 -4.39 25.59
C ARG A 32 -14.16 -3.03 26.06
N ILE A 33 -14.91 -1.97 25.77
CA ILE A 33 -14.50 -0.61 26.15
C ILE A 33 -14.57 -0.46 27.67
N SER A 34 -13.41 -0.31 28.30
CA SER A 34 -13.30 -0.02 29.73
C SER A 34 -13.53 1.47 30.03
N LYS A 35 -13.92 1.79 31.28
CA LYS A 35 -14.32 3.14 31.69
C LYS A 35 -13.25 4.18 31.36
N GLY A 36 -13.50 5.03 30.37
CA GLY A 36 -12.58 6.10 29.93
C GLY A 36 -13.25 7.49 29.78
N PRO A 37 -12.46 8.55 29.53
CA PRO A 37 -12.97 9.92 29.32
C PRO A 37 -14.01 10.03 28.20
N ILE A 38 -13.86 9.17 27.18
CA ILE A 38 -14.75 9.05 26.02
C ILE A 38 -16.20 8.72 26.40
N LEU A 39 -16.43 7.86 27.41
CA LEU A 39 -17.77 7.50 27.86
C LEU A 39 -18.51 8.68 28.49
N LYS A 40 -17.79 9.59 29.17
CA LYS A 40 -18.36 10.83 29.71
C LYS A 40 -18.78 11.77 28.59
N GLU A 41 -18.03 11.80 27.49
CA GLU A 41 -18.34 12.62 26.32
C GLU A 41 -19.51 12.07 25.50
N LEU A 42 -19.54 10.76 25.27
CA LEU A 42 -20.66 10.07 24.65
C LEU A 42 -21.95 10.34 25.42
N LYS A 43 -21.92 10.19 26.76
CA LYS A 43 -23.04 10.49 27.65
C LYS A 43 -23.50 11.96 27.58
N ARG A 44 -22.57 12.92 27.54
CA ARG A 44 -22.89 14.37 27.34
C ARG A 44 -23.57 14.62 26.00
N ASN A 45 -23.22 13.84 24.98
CA ASN A 45 -23.79 13.90 23.65
C ASN A 45 -25.07 13.07 23.48
N LYS A 46 -25.62 12.53 24.57
CA LYS A 46 -26.76 11.59 24.61
C LYS A 46 -26.54 10.31 23.78
N ILE A 47 -25.29 9.90 23.62
CA ILE A 47 -24.89 8.65 22.95
C ILE A 47 -24.59 7.62 24.03
N TRP A 48 -25.30 6.50 23.98
CA TRP A 48 -25.13 5.37 24.89
C TRP A 48 -24.61 4.19 24.10
N LEU A 49 -23.47 3.65 24.51
CA LEU A 49 -22.91 2.45 23.90
C LEU A 49 -23.49 1.22 24.58
N SER A 50 -23.78 0.20 23.79
CA SER A 50 -24.33 -1.08 24.24
C SER A 50 -23.26 -2.09 24.68
N ASP A 51 -21.97 -1.81 24.45
CA ASP A 51 -20.82 -2.70 24.65
C ASP A 51 -19.90 -2.28 25.82
N ILE A 52 -20.45 -1.65 26.87
CA ILE A 52 -19.71 -1.21 28.06
C ILE A 52 -19.84 -2.23 29.21
N GLY A 53 -18.71 -2.80 29.65
CA GLY A 53 -18.63 -3.60 30.88
C GLY A 53 -18.62 -5.13 30.67
N SER A 54 -18.56 -5.88 31.78
CA SER A 54 -18.50 -7.36 31.77
C SER A 54 -19.83 -8.04 31.47
N ASP A 55 -20.95 -7.32 31.60
CA ASP A 55 -22.30 -7.91 31.55
C ASP A 55 -23.02 -7.65 30.21
N CYS A 56 -22.28 -7.29 29.15
CA CYS A 56 -22.85 -7.13 27.82
C CYS A 56 -23.15 -8.48 27.14
N PRO A 57 -24.28 -8.59 26.40
CA PRO A 57 -24.63 -9.79 25.64
C PRO A 57 -23.59 -10.09 24.56
N LYS A 58 -23.52 -11.35 24.14
CA LYS A 58 -22.67 -11.78 23.02
C LYS A 58 -23.13 -11.08 21.73
N ILE A 59 -22.26 -10.99 20.74
CA ILE A 59 -22.64 -10.40 19.44
C ILE A 59 -23.59 -11.36 18.74
N ASP A 60 -24.83 -10.92 18.59
CA ASP A 60 -25.90 -11.68 17.93
C ASP A 60 -25.95 -11.46 16.41
N MET A 61 -25.25 -10.45 15.88
CA MET A 61 -25.27 -10.10 14.46
C MET A 61 -24.01 -9.32 14.03
N LEU A 62 -23.32 -9.79 12.99
CA LEU A 62 -22.25 -9.04 12.30
C LEU A 62 -22.75 -8.50 10.97
N ILE A 63 -22.42 -7.23 10.68
CA ILE A 63 -22.82 -6.54 9.47
C ILE A 63 -21.59 -6.32 8.60
N GLY A 64 -21.56 -6.96 7.43
CA GLY A 64 -20.50 -6.81 6.44
C GLY A 64 -20.45 -5.40 5.83
N SER A 65 -19.33 -5.03 5.21
CA SER A 65 -19.14 -3.72 4.58
C SER A 65 -20.12 -3.44 3.43
N ASP A 66 -20.57 -4.50 2.77
CA ASP A 66 -21.57 -4.54 1.70
C ASP A 66 -22.99 -4.18 2.16
N ILE A 67 -23.33 -4.46 3.43
CA ILE A 67 -24.59 -4.07 4.08
C ILE A 67 -24.42 -2.78 4.89
N TYR A 68 -23.26 -2.57 5.51
CA TYR A 68 -22.99 -1.40 6.34
C TYR A 68 -23.29 -0.09 5.62
N GLY A 69 -22.88 0.06 4.35
CA GLY A 69 -23.20 1.24 3.55
C GLY A 69 -24.70 1.49 3.34
N LYS A 70 -25.53 0.43 3.36
CA LYS A 70 -26.99 0.51 3.13
C LYS A 70 -27.78 0.90 4.38
N ILE A 71 -27.19 0.70 5.57
CA ILE A 71 -27.83 1.03 6.86
C ILE A 71 -27.43 2.39 7.41
N LEU A 72 -26.47 3.10 6.79
CA LEU A 72 -26.13 4.47 7.17
C LEU A 72 -27.32 5.40 6.90
N THR A 73 -27.67 6.27 7.86
CA THR A 73 -28.74 7.28 7.69
C THR A 73 -28.18 8.68 7.47
N GLY A 74 -26.85 8.80 7.30
CA GLY A 74 -26.17 10.05 6.95
C GLY A 74 -26.01 11.07 8.09
N LEU A 75 -26.69 10.88 9.22
CA LEU A 75 -26.53 11.74 10.40
C LEU A 75 -25.21 11.43 11.11
N VAL A 76 -24.22 12.31 10.94
CA VAL A 76 -22.87 12.16 11.49
C VAL A 76 -22.62 13.16 12.61
N LYS A 77 -22.18 12.68 13.77
CA LYS A 77 -21.77 13.48 14.93
C LYS A 77 -20.29 13.26 15.23
N GLN A 78 -19.49 14.30 15.03
CA GLN A 78 -18.06 14.31 15.34
C GLN A 78 -17.84 14.42 16.86
N LEU A 79 -17.02 13.52 17.41
CA LEU A 79 -16.61 13.50 18.82
C LEU A 79 -15.15 13.99 18.94
N LYS A 80 -14.75 14.43 20.14
CA LYS A 80 -13.34 14.80 20.36
C LYS A 80 -12.45 13.57 20.23
N GLY A 81 -11.26 13.78 19.67
CA GLY A 81 -10.26 12.72 19.50
C GLY A 81 -10.26 12.03 18.13
N GLY A 82 -11.05 12.50 17.14
CA GLY A 82 -11.08 11.94 15.78
C GLY A 82 -12.22 10.94 15.53
N LEU A 83 -12.92 10.55 16.60
CA LEU A 83 -14.02 9.60 16.52
C LEU A 83 -15.28 10.23 15.96
N THR A 84 -15.94 9.47 15.10
CA THR A 84 -17.15 9.85 14.39
C THR A 84 -18.27 8.89 14.76
N ALA A 85 -19.33 9.39 15.39
CA ALA A 85 -20.56 8.65 15.59
C ALA A 85 -21.47 8.85 14.37
N VAL A 86 -21.78 7.77 13.66
CA VAL A 86 -22.65 7.75 12.49
C VAL A 86 -23.96 7.10 12.89
N ASN A 87 -25.06 7.78 12.66
CA ASN A 87 -26.37 7.19 12.85
C ASN A 87 -26.63 6.18 11.72
N THR A 88 -27.14 5.03 12.12
CA THR A 88 -27.57 3.96 11.24
C THR A 88 -29.03 3.66 11.52
N LYS A 89 -29.68 2.90 10.64
CA LYS A 89 -31.05 2.41 10.84
C LYS A 89 -31.19 1.51 12.09
N LEU A 90 -30.07 1.06 12.65
CA LEU A 90 -29.97 0.20 13.83
C LEU A 90 -29.44 0.93 15.08
N GLY A 91 -29.28 2.26 15.01
CA GLY A 91 -28.71 3.09 16.07
C GLY A 91 -27.34 3.68 15.72
N LEU A 92 -26.66 4.26 16.70
CA LEU A 92 -25.40 4.99 16.49
C LEU A 92 -24.18 4.04 16.48
N ALA A 93 -23.39 4.07 15.41
CA ALA A 93 -22.12 3.37 15.28
C ALA A 93 -20.95 4.36 15.41
N VAL A 94 -19.95 4.07 16.24
CA VAL A 94 -18.78 4.96 16.45
C VAL A 94 -17.55 4.36 15.75
N ARG A 95 -16.87 5.15 14.91
CA ARG A 95 -15.66 4.75 14.16
C ARG A 95 -14.62 5.86 14.14
N ASP A 96 -13.37 5.50 13.94
CA ASP A 96 -12.31 6.43 13.54
C ASP A 96 -12.23 6.37 11.99
N TYR A 97 -12.49 7.50 11.32
CA TYR A 97 -12.33 7.61 9.87
C TYR A 97 -11.36 8.74 9.59
N ASN A 98 -10.22 8.43 8.95
CA ASN A 98 -9.36 9.46 8.39
C ASN A 98 -9.37 9.36 6.87
N ILE A 99 -9.59 10.50 6.20
CA ILE A 99 -9.56 10.60 4.72
C ILE A 99 -8.20 10.19 4.17
N SER A 100 -7.14 10.28 4.97
CA SER A 100 -5.80 9.74 4.66
C SER A 100 -5.81 8.26 4.32
N ASP A 101 -6.72 7.48 4.89
CA ASP A 101 -6.69 6.01 4.80
C ASP A 101 -7.19 5.53 3.42
N LEU A 102 -7.95 6.38 2.71
CA LEU A 102 -8.34 6.13 1.31
C LEU A 102 -7.14 6.29 0.35
N TRP A 103 -6.16 7.09 0.76
CA TRP A 103 -4.94 7.37 -0.01
C TRP A 103 -3.79 6.41 0.33
N ASN A 104 -4.08 5.27 0.98
CA ASN A 104 -3.09 4.24 1.27
C ASN A 104 -2.39 3.70 0.00
N LEU A 105 -3.02 3.78 -1.18
CA LEU A 105 -2.33 3.48 -2.46
C LEU A 105 -1.18 4.44 -2.79
N GLU A 106 -1.20 5.66 -2.24
CA GLU A 106 -0.10 6.65 -2.38
C GLU A 106 1.01 6.42 -1.34
N THR A 107 0.79 5.51 -0.39
CA THR A 107 1.74 5.13 0.66
C THR A 107 2.57 3.89 0.33
N ILE A 108 2.47 3.33 -0.89
CA ILE A 108 3.36 2.26 -1.38
C ILE A 108 4.81 2.75 -1.23
N GLY A 109 5.65 1.99 -0.50
CA GLY A 109 7.03 2.34 -0.15
C GLY A 109 7.22 3.26 1.06
N ILE A 110 6.15 3.81 1.65
CA ILE A 110 6.22 4.75 2.78
C ILE A 110 5.16 4.39 3.83
N LEU A 111 5.27 3.20 4.43
CA LEU A 111 4.43 2.79 5.55
C LEU A 111 5.08 3.12 6.89
N ASP A 112 4.26 3.45 7.88
CA ASP A 112 4.66 3.43 9.29
C ASP A 112 4.77 1.95 9.71
N ALA A 113 5.95 1.52 10.16
CA ALA A 113 6.21 0.15 10.59
C ALA A 113 5.37 -0.21 11.83
N GLN A 114 4.16 -0.73 11.60
CA GLN A 114 3.42 -1.50 12.61
C GLN A 114 3.59 -2.99 12.28
N HIS A 115 4.69 -3.56 12.76
CA HIS A 115 4.83 -5.01 12.79
C HIS A 115 3.88 -5.58 13.85
N ASN A 116 2.80 -6.22 13.40
CA ASN A 116 2.03 -7.10 14.26
C ASN A 116 2.86 -8.37 14.50
N LEU A 117 3.29 -8.61 15.74
CA LEU A 117 4.11 -9.77 16.14
C LEU A 117 3.49 -11.11 15.68
N THR A 118 2.16 -11.21 15.64
CA THR A 118 1.43 -12.40 15.17
C THR A 118 1.66 -12.68 13.69
N LYS A 119 1.73 -11.65 12.85
CA LYS A 119 1.90 -11.79 11.40
C LYS A 119 3.29 -12.33 11.04
N ALA A 120 4.33 -11.85 11.75
CA ALA A 120 5.69 -12.32 11.53
C ALA A 120 5.84 -13.82 11.88
N ALA A 121 5.18 -14.28 12.95
CA ALA A 121 5.18 -15.70 13.31
C ALA A 121 4.46 -16.57 12.25
N GLU A 122 3.34 -16.11 11.71
CA GLU A 122 2.63 -16.81 10.62
C GLU A 122 3.48 -16.88 9.33
N GLU A 123 4.18 -15.79 9.00
CA GLU A 123 5.10 -15.74 7.85
C GLU A 123 6.27 -16.72 8.01
N GLU A 124 6.83 -16.86 9.23
CA GLU A 124 7.90 -17.81 9.53
C GLU A 124 7.43 -19.26 9.39
N ILE A 125 6.27 -19.61 9.96
CA ILE A 125 5.71 -20.98 9.85
C ILE A 125 5.46 -21.36 8.39
N ALA A 126 4.92 -20.42 7.59
CA ALA A 126 4.71 -20.64 6.16
C ALA A 126 6.03 -20.89 5.42
N HIS A 127 7.11 -20.18 5.80
CA HIS A 127 8.44 -20.36 5.23
C HIS A 127 9.05 -21.71 5.61
N GLU A 128 8.94 -22.12 6.88
CA GLU A 128 9.37 -23.44 7.35
C GLU A 128 8.64 -24.58 6.62
N GLN A 129 7.32 -24.49 6.49
CA GLN A 129 6.53 -25.47 5.74
C GLN A 129 6.97 -25.55 4.27
N PHE A 130 7.22 -24.40 3.64
CA PHE A 130 7.76 -24.34 2.28
C PHE A 130 9.09 -25.10 2.19
N LEU A 131 10.08 -24.78 3.03
CA LEU A 131 11.40 -25.41 3.01
C LEU A 131 11.32 -26.92 3.26
N ASN A 132 10.49 -27.35 4.23
CA ASN A 132 10.27 -28.77 4.53
C ASN A 132 9.58 -29.53 3.40
N SER A 133 8.83 -28.82 2.55
CA SER A 133 8.11 -29.41 1.43
C SER A 133 8.86 -29.36 0.11
N LEU A 134 9.87 -28.50 0.00
CA LEU A 134 10.58 -28.20 -1.24
C LEU A 134 11.45 -29.37 -1.69
N ASN A 135 11.23 -29.84 -2.90
CA ASN A 135 12.10 -30.80 -3.58
C ASN A 135 12.24 -30.45 -5.07
N ARG A 136 13.15 -31.15 -5.76
CA ARG A 136 13.40 -31.01 -7.20
C ARG A 136 13.29 -32.37 -7.85
N ASN A 137 12.50 -32.47 -8.92
CA ASN A 137 12.33 -33.72 -9.65
C ASN A 137 13.53 -34.00 -10.59
N GLU A 138 13.57 -35.18 -11.20
CA GLU A 138 14.66 -35.61 -12.09
C GLU A 138 14.82 -34.70 -13.32
N GLU A 139 13.74 -34.08 -13.77
CA GLU A 139 13.77 -33.12 -14.87
C GLU A 139 14.35 -31.77 -14.46
N GLY A 140 14.48 -31.48 -13.16
CA GLY A 140 14.98 -30.21 -12.63
C GLY A 140 13.88 -29.22 -12.20
N ARG A 141 12.61 -29.62 -12.22
CA ARG A 141 11.47 -28.78 -11.80
C ARG A 141 11.30 -28.82 -10.29
N TYR A 142 11.01 -27.67 -9.68
CA TYR A 142 10.68 -27.60 -8.26
C TYR A 142 9.27 -28.09 -7.97
N CYS A 143 9.12 -28.83 -6.87
CA CYS A 143 7.85 -29.28 -6.33
C CYS A 143 7.72 -28.82 -4.86
N VAL A 144 6.54 -28.34 -4.50
CA VAL A 144 6.25 -27.69 -3.20
C VAL A 144 4.92 -28.19 -2.64
N GLY A 145 4.75 -28.08 -1.33
CA GLY A 145 3.46 -28.27 -0.67
C GLY A 145 2.68 -26.96 -0.54
N LEU A 146 1.36 -27.06 -0.40
CA LEU A 146 0.54 -25.93 0.02
C LEU A 146 0.81 -25.64 1.51
N PRO A 147 1.01 -24.36 1.90
CA PRO A 147 1.30 -24.03 3.28
C PRO A 147 -0.01 -23.98 4.10
N TRP A 148 -0.37 -25.09 4.75
CA TRP A 148 -1.62 -25.26 5.47
C TRP A 148 -1.64 -24.55 6.83
N LEU A 149 -2.76 -23.89 7.14
CA LEU A 149 -3.08 -23.36 8.46
C LEU A 149 -3.47 -24.51 9.40
N GLY A 150 -2.51 -24.95 10.22
CA GLY A 150 -2.70 -26.06 11.17
C GLY A 150 -2.62 -27.44 10.52
N ASN A 151 -3.00 -28.47 11.28
CA ASN A 151 -2.77 -29.88 10.91
C ASN A 151 -3.96 -30.53 10.16
N ASP A 152 -5.10 -29.85 10.08
CA ASP A 152 -6.36 -30.46 9.65
C ASP A 152 -6.89 -29.81 8.37
N GLN A 153 -6.84 -30.55 7.26
CA GLN A 153 -7.42 -30.18 5.96
C GLN A 153 -8.96 -30.29 5.96
N GLN A 154 -9.65 -29.61 6.89
CA GLN A 154 -11.12 -29.67 7.01
C GLN A 154 -11.82 -28.73 6.03
N LEU A 155 -11.61 -28.96 4.73
CA LEU A 155 -12.38 -28.30 3.67
C LEU A 155 -13.67 -29.10 3.38
N PRO A 156 -14.82 -28.41 3.23
CA PRO A 156 -16.06 -29.04 2.82
C PRO A 156 -16.02 -29.42 1.33
N ASP A 157 -16.87 -30.37 0.94
CA ASP A 157 -17.18 -30.58 -0.47
C ASP A 157 -17.98 -29.39 -1.01
N ASN A 158 -17.50 -28.80 -2.11
CA ASN A 158 -18.12 -27.69 -2.81
C ASN A 158 -18.43 -27.97 -4.28
N ARG A 159 -18.41 -29.24 -4.69
CA ARG A 159 -18.62 -29.67 -6.08
C ARG A 159 -19.86 -29.04 -6.73
N PHE A 160 -21.00 -29.03 -6.03
CA PHE A 160 -22.24 -28.46 -6.54
C PHE A 160 -22.11 -26.97 -6.94
N VAL A 161 -21.33 -26.19 -6.18
CA VAL A 161 -21.11 -24.76 -6.49
C VAL A 161 -20.22 -24.60 -7.72
N ALA A 162 -19.16 -25.40 -7.82
CA ALA A 162 -18.28 -25.44 -8.98
C ALA A 162 -19.06 -25.84 -10.25
N GLU A 163 -19.94 -26.83 -10.15
CA GLU A 163 -20.76 -27.32 -11.26
C GLU A 163 -21.75 -26.25 -11.76
N ARG A 164 -22.48 -25.58 -10.86
CA ARG A 164 -23.37 -24.46 -11.23
C ARG A 164 -22.61 -23.34 -11.93
N ARG A 165 -21.39 -23.03 -11.48
CA ARG A 165 -20.54 -22.01 -12.10
C ARG A 165 -20.01 -22.47 -13.46
N LEU A 166 -19.68 -23.75 -13.64
CA LEU A 166 -19.31 -24.33 -14.93
C LEU A 166 -20.42 -24.11 -15.96
N PHE A 167 -21.67 -24.48 -15.65
CA PHE A 167 -22.81 -24.25 -16.56
C PHE A 167 -23.01 -22.76 -16.91
N SER A 168 -22.81 -21.86 -15.94
CA SER A 168 -22.89 -20.41 -16.18
C SER A 168 -21.79 -19.94 -17.13
N VAL A 169 -20.55 -20.38 -16.90
CA VAL A 169 -19.39 -20.04 -17.72
C VAL A 169 -19.52 -20.60 -19.13
N THR A 170 -20.00 -21.83 -19.29
CA THR A 170 -20.24 -22.44 -20.61
C THR A 170 -21.27 -21.66 -21.41
N ARG A 171 -22.39 -21.24 -20.80
CA ARG A 171 -23.38 -20.38 -21.48
C ARG A 171 -22.76 -19.07 -21.95
N LYS A 172 -21.94 -18.43 -21.11
CA LYS A 172 -21.22 -17.19 -21.47
C LYS A 172 -20.18 -17.40 -22.57
N LEU A 173 -19.43 -18.50 -22.54
CA LEU A 173 -18.45 -18.82 -23.56
C LEU A 173 -19.11 -19.11 -24.91
N ASN A 174 -20.21 -19.84 -24.92
CA ASN A 174 -21.01 -20.10 -26.13
C ASN A 174 -21.59 -18.82 -26.70
N SER A 175 -22.16 -17.93 -25.86
CA SER A 175 -22.68 -16.64 -26.33
C SER A 175 -21.62 -15.73 -26.92
N LEU A 176 -20.35 -15.88 -26.50
CA LEU A 176 -19.21 -15.13 -27.02
C LEU A 176 -18.49 -15.85 -28.17
N ASN A 177 -18.92 -17.04 -28.56
CA ASN A 177 -18.22 -17.93 -29.50
C ASN A 177 -16.74 -18.18 -29.11
N LYS A 178 -16.48 -18.35 -27.80
CA LYS A 178 -15.15 -18.53 -27.21
C LYS A 178 -14.95 -19.88 -26.52
N TYR A 179 -15.92 -20.78 -26.64
CA TYR A 179 -15.84 -22.11 -26.04
C TYR A 179 -14.63 -22.90 -26.54
N GLY A 180 -14.44 -22.99 -27.86
CA GLY A 180 -13.34 -23.75 -28.46
C GLY A 180 -11.96 -23.22 -28.06
N ASP A 181 -11.79 -21.90 -28.03
CA ASP A 181 -10.56 -21.25 -27.58
C ASP A 181 -10.24 -21.58 -26.11
N TYR A 182 -11.26 -21.58 -25.24
CA TYR A 182 -11.09 -21.87 -23.81
C TYR A 182 -10.83 -23.35 -23.54
N ASP A 183 -11.53 -24.23 -24.25
CA ASP A 183 -11.37 -25.68 -24.21
C ASP A 183 -9.97 -26.12 -24.69
N GLN A 184 -9.42 -25.41 -25.70
CA GLN A 184 -8.06 -25.64 -26.15
C GLN A 184 -7.02 -25.39 -25.05
N VAL A 185 -7.23 -24.38 -24.18
CA VAL A 185 -6.31 -24.11 -23.06
C VAL A 185 -6.19 -25.32 -22.14
N PHE A 186 -7.30 -25.98 -21.82
CA PHE A 186 -7.26 -27.16 -20.96
C PHE A 186 -6.64 -28.37 -21.67
N ARG A 187 -6.88 -28.55 -22.98
CA ARG A 187 -6.17 -29.58 -23.75
C ARG A 187 -4.65 -29.38 -23.74
N ASP A 188 -4.20 -28.14 -23.94
CA ASP A 188 -2.78 -27.80 -23.87
C ASP A 188 -2.22 -28.08 -22.47
N TRP A 189 -2.97 -27.74 -21.41
CA TRP A 189 -2.57 -28.01 -20.03
C TRP A 189 -2.49 -29.50 -19.69
N ILE A 190 -3.35 -30.35 -20.27
CA ILE A 190 -3.24 -31.81 -20.14
C ILE A 190 -1.96 -32.29 -20.83
N GLY A 191 -1.73 -31.85 -22.07
CA GLY A 191 -0.54 -32.23 -22.84
C GLY A 191 0.78 -31.78 -22.19
N GLU A 192 0.76 -30.64 -21.49
CA GLU A 192 1.90 -30.12 -20.73
C GLU A 192 2.03 -30.72 -19.32
N GLY A 193 1.08 -31.55 -18.87
CA GLY A 193 1.07 -32.10 -17.51
C GLY A 193 0.79 -31.09 -16.40
N VAL A 194 0.21 -29.92 -16.75
CA VAL A 194 -0.23 -28.89 -15.79
C VAL A 194 -1.45 -29.36 -15.00
N ILE A 195 -2.34 -30.08 -15.68
CA ILE A 195 -3.53 -30.71 -15.11
C ILE A 195 -3.58 -32.17 -15.52
N GLU A 196 -4.31 -32.97 -14.75
CA GLU A 196 -4.64 -34.34 -15.10
C GLU A 196 -6.10 -34.64 -14.82
N MET A 197 -6.66 -35.61 -15.54
CA MET A 197 -7.97 -36.15 -15.19
C MET A 197 -7.85 -36.96 -13.91
N VAL A 198 -8.78 -36.75 -12.97
CA VAL A 198 -8.83 -37.52 -11.73
C VAL A 198 -9.22 -38.97 -12.07
N PRO A 199 -8.42 -39.98 -11.70
CA PRO A 199 -8.74 -41.38 -11.95
C PRO A 199 -10.07 -41.80 -11.31
N ASP A 200 -10.80 -42.73 -11.94
CA ASP A 200 -12.11 -43.17 -11.45
C ASP A 200 -12.07 -43.74 -10.02
N ASN A 201 -10.97 -44.41 -9.66
CA ASN A 201 -10.73 -44.94 -8.31
C ASN A 201 -10.43 -43.86 -7.25
N GLU A 202 -10.14 -42.62 -7.65
CA GLU A 202 -9.79 -41.50 -6.76
C GLU A 202 -10.91 -40.44 -6.68
N LEU A 203 -12.01 -40.60 -7.44
CA LEU A 203 -13.12 -39.64 -7.47
C LEU A 203 -13.76 -39.41 -6.10
N ASN A 204 -13.76 -40.45 -5.26
CA ASN A 204 -14.33 -40.40 -3.91
C ASN A 204 -13.34 -39.94 -2.83
N PHE A 205 -12.08 -39.67 -3.19
CA PHE A 205 -11.12 -39.13 -2.24
C PHE A 205 -11.52 -37.72 -1.83
N LYS A 206 -11.17 -37.36 -0.60
CA LYS A 206 -11.42 -36.04 -0.05
C LYS A 206 -10.68 -35.00 -0.90
N GLY A 207 -11.40 -33.98 -1.33
CA GLY A 207 -10.85 -32.92 -2.18
C GLY A 207 -11.72 -31.68 -2.17
N HIS A 208 -11.26 -30.65 -2.87
CA HIS A 208 -11.94 -29.36 -2.98
C HIS A 208 -11.92 -28.87 -4.43
N TYR A 209 -13.00 -28.22 -4.86
CA TYR A 209 -13.27 -27.90 -6.25
C TYR A 209 -13.16 -26.38 -6.46
N LEU A 210 -12.33 -25.95 -7.39
CA LEU A 210 -12.14 -24.57 -7.75
C LEU A 210 -13.07 -24.21 -8.92
N PRO A 211 -14.09 -23.37 -8.70
CA PRO A 211 -14.80 -22.81 -9.83
C PRO A 211 -13.87 -21.89 -10.62
N HIS A 212 -14.01 -21.87 -11.94
CA HIS A 212 -13.17 -21.03 -12.79
C HIS A 212 -13.98 -20.15 -13.73
N HIS A 213 -13.37 -19.10 -14.26
CA HIS A 213 -13.95 -18.26 -15.30
C HIS A 213 -12.87 -17.72 -16.26
N PRO A 214 -13.23 -17.39 -17.51
CA PRO A 214 -12.28 -16.83 -18.47
C PRO A 214 -12.00 -15.35 -18.19
N VAL A 215 -10.73 -14.97 -18.26
CA VAL A 215 -10.28 -13.58 -18.41
C VAL A 215 -9.68 -13.42 -19.81
N PHE A 216 -10.26 -12.50 -20.58
CA PHE A 216 -9.82 -12.20 -21.94
C PHE A 216 -8.75 -11.12 -21.92
N LYS A 217 -7.61 -11.40 -22.55
CA LYS A 217 -6.52 -10.45 -22.75
C LYS A 217 -6.21 -10.39 -24.25
N PRO A 218 -7.01 -9.65 -25.05
CA PRO A 218 -6.85 -9.60 -26.50
C PRO A 218 -5.45 -9.11 -26.91
N ASP A 219 -4.86 -8.23 -26.11
CA ASP A 219 -3.53 -7.65 -26.32
C ASP A 219 -2.38 -8.56 -25.85
N SER A 220 -2.68 -9.73 -25.26
CA SER A 220 -1.64 -10.68 -24.84
C SER A 220 -1.19 -11.52 -26.03
N ALA A 221 0.09 -11.38 -26.40
CA ALA A 221 0.71 -12.19 -27.44
C ALA A 221 0.69 -13.71 -27.13
N THR A 222 0.86 -14.08 -25.86
CA THR A 222 1.05 -15.48 -25.43
C THR A 222 -0.22 -16.19 -24.96
N THR A 223 -1.14 -15.49 -24.29
CA THR A 223 -2.33 -16.13 -23.71
C THR A 223 -3.55 -15.23 -23.80
N LYS A 224 -4.27 -15.33 -24.92
CA LYS A 224 -5.47 -14.52 -25.23
C LYS A 224 -6.64 -14.78 -24.26
N ILE A 225 -6.73 -15.98 -23.69
CA ILE A 225 -7.74 -16.35 -22.69
C ILE A 225 -7.07 -17.08 -21.53
N ARG A 226 -7.26 -16.60 -20.31
CA ARG A 226 -6.69 -17.19 -19.09
C ARG A 226 -7.82 -17.74 -18.20
N PRO A 227 -7.82 -19.05 -17.88
CA PRO A 227 -8.65 -19.58 -16.80
C PRO A 227 -8.22 -19.00 -15.45
N VAL A 228 -9.16 -18.38 -14.74
CA VAL A 228 -8.96 -17.87 -13.39
C VAL A 228 -9.79 -18.69 -12.42
N PHE A 229 -9.14 -19.28 -11.43
CA PHE A 229 -9.75 -20.14 -10.43
C PHE A 229 -10.07 -19.36 -9.15
N ASP A 230 -11.24 -19.61 -8.57
CA ASP A 230 -11.72 -18.96 -7.35
C ASP A 230 -11.50 -19.87 -6.14
N ALA A 231 -10.30 -19.80 -5.56
CA ALA A 231 -9.96 -20.47 -4.30
C ALA A 231 -10.53 -19.77 -3.04
N SER A 232 -11.23 -18.65 -3.21
CA SER A 232 -11.99 -17.96 -2.16
C SER A 232 -13.47 -18.36 -2.15
N CYS A 233 -13.88 -19.31 -2.99
CA CYS A 233 -15.24 -19.81 -3.03
C CYS A 233 -15.60 -20.54 -1.73
N LYS A 234 -16.53 -19.97 -0.96
CA LYS A 234 -17.05 -20.56 0.29
C LYS A 234 -18.35 -21.33 0.03
N VAL A 235 -18.57 -22.40 0.78
CA VAL A 235 -19.86 -23.09 0.85
C VAL A 235 -20.43 -22.87 2.23
N ASN A 236 -21.62 -22.26 2.26
CA ASN A 236 -22.27 -21.86 3.50
C ASN A 236 -21.31 -21.05 4.39
N ARG A 237 -20.77 -21.71 5.41
CA ARG A 237 -20.06 -21.14 6.55
C ARG A 237 -18.71 -21.77 6.77
N SER A 238 -18.44 -22.78 5.97
CA SER A 238 -17.20 -23.50 5.96
C SER A 238 -16.12 -22.65 5.27
N PRO A 239 -14.86 -22.82 5.68
CA PRO A 239 -13.76 -22.08 5.09
C PRO A 239 -13.60 -22.37 3.59
N SER A 240 -13.11 -21.39 2.85
CA SER A 240 -12.57 -21.60 1.49
C SER A 240 -11.13 -22.10 1.57
N LEU A 241 -10.60 -22.64 0.47
CA LEU A 241 -9.18 -23.03 0.40
C LEU A 241 -8.26 -21.87 0.82
N ASN A 242 -8.52 -20.64 0.38
CA ASN A 242 -7.71 -19.48 0.76
C ASN A 242 -7.80 -19.13 2.26
N ASP A 243 -8.86 -19.51 2.98
CA ASP A 243 -8.94 -19.33 4.44
C ASP A 243 -8.18 -20.43 5.20
N CYS A 244 -7.81 -21.53 4.53
CA CYS A 244 -7.09 -22.67 5.10
C CYS A 244 -5.59 -22.67 4.79
N LEU A 245 -5.09 -21.67 4.06
CA LEU A 245 -3.69 -21.56 3.67
C LEU A 245 -3.05 -20.31 4.26
N PHE A 246 -1.79 -20.43 4.69
CA PHE A 246 -0.97 -19.27 4.96
C PHE A 246 -0.76 -18.50 3.67
N LYS A 247 -0.93 -17.18 3.72
CA LYS A 247 -0.57 -16.29 2.61
C LYS A 247 0.95 -16.33 2.35
N GLY A 248 1.74 -16.55 3.40
CA GLY A 248 3.19 -16.45 3.40
C GLY A 248 3.70 -15.00 3.36
N PRO A 249 5.02 -14.80 3.55
CA PRO A 249 5.63 -13.48 3.45
C PRO A 249 5.44 -12.89 2.05
N ASN A 250 5.25 -11.58 1.99
CA ASN A 250 5.25 -10.88 0.71
C ASN A 250 6.69 -10.74 0.20
N LEU A 251 7.11 -11.68 -0.65
CA LEU A 251 8.41 -11.68 -1.30
C LEU A 251 8.42 -10.90 -2.62
N ILE A 252 7.28 -10.31 -3.02
CA ILE A 252 7.19 -9.50 -4.22
C ILE A 252 7.76 -8.12 -3.95
N GLU A 253 8.78 -7.76 -4.73
CA GLU A 253 9.30 -6.40 -4.81
C GLU A 253 8.19 -5.41 -5.18
N GLU A 254 8.25 -4.21 -4.61
CA GLU A 254 7.26 -3.18 -4.92
C GLU A 254 7.50 -2.59 -6.32
N ILE A 255 6.42 -2.36 -7.09
CA ILE A 255 6.53 -1.79 -8.45
C ILE A 255 7.40 -0.52 -8.50
N PRO A 256 7.25 0.47 -7.59
CA PRO A 256 8.09 1.66 -7.64
C PRO A 256 9.59 1.34 -7.47
N SER A 257 9.97 0.38 -6.62
CA SER A 257 11.38 0.02 -6.39
C SER A 257 12.01 -0.56 -7.67
N ILE A 258 11.28 -1.44 -8.37
CA ILE A 258 11.72 -2.03 -9.64
C ILE A 258 11.80 -0.96 -10.72
N LEU A 259 10.79 -0.09 -10.85
CA LEU A 259 10.80 0.99 -11.84
C LEU A 259 11.95 1.99 -11.60
N LEU A 260 12.36 2.22 -10.36
CA LEU A 260 13.54 3.04 -10.06
C LEU A 260 14.82 2.37 -10.59
N ARG A 261 15.03 1.09 -10.30
CA ARG A 261 16.17 0.31 -10.82
C ARG A 261 16.14 0.19 -12.34
N PHE A 262 14.95 0.06 -12.92
CA PHE A 262 14.74 0.09 -14.36
C PHE A 262 15.20 1.39 -15.00
N ARG A 263 15.06 2.51 -14.28
CA ARG A 263 15.48 3.84 -14.72
C ARG A 263 16.95 4.14 -14.46
N GLU A 264 17.64 3.33 -13.66
CA GLU A 264 18.97 3.65 -13.15
C GLU A 264 20.04 3.73 -14.26
N LYS A 265 20.13 2.73 -15.14
CA LYS A 265 21.26 2.54 -16.07
C LYS A 265 20.92 2.87 -17.52
N CYS A 266 21.93 2.78 -18.40
CA CYS A 266 21.87 3.19 -19.80
C CYS A 266 20.83 2.42 -20.64
N ILE A 267 20.74 1.10 -20.47
CA ILE A 267 19.91 0.22 -21.28
C ILE A 267 18.86 -0.42 -20.38
N GLY A 268 17.58 -0.23 -20.69
CA GLY A 268 16.48 -0.93 -20.03
C GLY A 268 16.37 -2.38 -20.49
N VAL A 269 15.95 -3.28 -19.60
CA VAL A 269 15.74 -4.70 -19.88
C VAL A 269 14.39 -5.13 -19.33
N THR A 270 13.61 -5.82 -20.16
CA THR A 270 12.29 -6.35 -19.82
C THR A 270 12.13 -7.77 -20.36
N SER A 271 11.78 -8.69 -19.48
CA SER A 271 11.55 -10.09 -19.81
C SER A 271 10.39 -10.65 -18.96
N ASP A 272 9.78 -11.74 -19.37
CA ASP A 272 8.75 -12.44 -18.59
C ASP A 272 9.07 -13.94 -18.44
N ILE A 273 8.78 -14.49 -17.26
CA ILE A 273 8.81 -15.94 -17.05
C ILE A 273 7.54 -16.54 -17.63
N ARG A 274 7.69 -17.35 -18.67
CA ARG A 274 6.56 -17.97 -19.34
C ARG A 274 5.77 -18.86 -18.39
N ARG A 275 4.52 -18.44 -18.10
CA ARG A 275 3.57 -19.18 -17.24
C ARG A 275 4.19 -19.54 -15.88
N ALA A 276 4.86 -18.59 -15.23
CA ALA A 276 5.67 -18.78 -14.02
C ALA A 276 5.07 -19.72 -12.94
N PHE A 277 3.82 -19.51 -12.52
CA PHE A 277 3.15 -20.38 -11.54
C PHE A 277 3.05 -21.84 -12.02
N LEU A 278 2.73 -22.03 -13.30
CA LEU A 278 2.62 -23.35 -13.92
C LEU A 278 3.99 -23.99 -14.17
N GLN A 279 5.10 -23.40 -13.71
CA GLN A 279 6.39 -24.06 -13.71
C GLN A 279 6.70 -24.80 -12.41
N ILE A 280 5.90 -24.61 -11.36
CA ILE A 280 6.13 -25.21 -10.03
C ILE A 280 5.13 -26.33 -9.82
N GLU A 281 5.61 -27.54 -9.55
CA GLU A 281 4.79 -28.70 -9.22
C GLU A 281 4.26 -28.65 -7.79
N LEU A 282 3.15 -29.33 -7.56
CA LEU A 282 2.57 -29.54 -6.25
C LEU A 282 2.73 -30.99 -5.78
N LYS A 283 2.94 -31.14 -4.48
CA LYS A 283 2.87 -32.43 -3.78
C LYS A 283 1.54 -33.13 -4.06
N LYS A 284 1.59 -34.45 -4.27
CA LYS A 284 0.42 -35.24 -4.70
C LYS A 284 -0.75 -35.13 -3.73
N GLU A 285 -0.45 -35.05 -2.45
CA GLU A 285 -1.41 -34.98 -1.34
C GLU A 285 -2.22 -33.67 -1.38
N ASP A 286 -1.68 -32.61 -1.96
CA ASP A 286 -2.32 -31.29 -2.03
C ASP A 286 -3.16 -31.08 -3.31
N ARG A 287 -2.88 -31.86 -4.37
CA ARG A 287 -3.50 -31.67 -5.70
C ARG A 287 -5.02 -31.84 -5.67
N ASP A 288 -5.53 -32.72 -4.80
CA ASP A 288 -6.95 -32.98 -4.68
C ASP A 288 -7.74 -31.80 -4.08
N PHE A 289 -7.07 -30.82 -3.49
CA PHE A 289 -7.70 -29.56 -3.05
C PHE A 289 -7.76 -28.49 -4.15
N LEU A 290 -7.24 -28.81 -5.34
CA LEU A 290 -7.24 -27.98 -6.54
C LEU A 290 -7.98 -28.68 -7.69
N ARG A 291 -9.02 -29.46 -7.38
CA ARG A 291 -9.86 -30.10 -8.39
C ARG A 291 -10.69 -29.05 -9.12
N PHE A 292 -11.12 -29.32 -10.34
CA PHE A 292 -12.10 -28.50 -11.05
C PHE A 292 -12.85 -29.33 -12.09
N LEU A 293 -13.98 -28.81 -12.55
CA LEU A 293 -14.87 -29.49 -13.48
C LEU A 293 -14.72 -28.89 -14.87
N TRP A 294 -14.58 -29.73 -15.89
CA TRP A 294 -14.65 -29.30 -17.28
C TRP A 294 -15.32 -30.36 -18.16
N TRP A 295 -15.65 -29.99 -19.39
CA TRP A 295 -16.35 -30.84 -20.33
C TRP A 295 -15.38 -31.75 -21.08
N GLU A 296 -15.76 -33.02 -21.24
CA GLU A 296 -15.22 -33.93 -22.25
C GLU A 296 -16.18 -33.97 -23.46
N LYS A 297 -15.85 -34.72 -24.51
CA LYS A 297 -16.74 -34.95 -25.66
C LYS A 297 -18.13 -35.40 -25.20
N ASP A 298 -19.14 -35.05 -26.00
CA ASP A 298 -20.55 -35.40 -25.79
C ASP A 298 -21.21 -34.78 -24.53
N ASN A 299 -20.72 -33.61 -24.08
CA ASN A 299 -21.23 -32.88 -22.92
C ASN A 299 -21.15 -33.69 -21.60
N VAL A 300 -20.16 -34.56 -21.47
CA VAL A 300 -19.90 -35.29 -20.22
C VAL A 300 -19.01 -34.42 -19.32
N VAL A 301 -19.45 -34.14 -18.09
CA VAL A 301 -18.63 -33.43 -17.11
C VAL A 301 -17.59 -34.38 -16.53
N LYS A 302 -16.32 -34.00 -16.64
CA LYS A 302 -15.18 -34.72 -16.05
C LYS A 302 -14.51 -33.90 -14.96
N LEU A 303 -13.81 -34.62 -14.09
CA LEU A 303 -13.07 -34.06 -12.97
C LEU A 303 -11.59 -34.01 -13.32
N PHE A 304 -11.01 -32.83 -13.18
CA PHE A 304 -9.58 -32.58 -13.35
C PHE A 304 -8.98 -32.09 -12.05
N ARG A 305 -7.67 -32.22 -11.88
CA ARG A 305 -6.92 -31.59 -10.78
C ARG A 305 -5.65 -30.95 -11.29
N HIS A 306 -5.19 -29.93 -10.58
CA HIS A 306 -3.93 -29.27 -10.90
C HIS A 306 -2.74 -30.03 -10.32
N ASN A 307 -1.75 -30.25 -11.16
CA ASN A 307 -0.45 -30.81 -10.77
C ASN A 307 0.56 -29.71 -10.38
N ARG A 308 0.22 -28.45 -10.64
CA ARG A 308 1.11 -27.29 -10.53
C ARG A 308 0.45 -26.13 -9.81
N VAL A 309 1.25 -25.20 -9.30
CA VAL A 309 0.77 -23.99 -8.62
C VAL A 309 -0.11 -23.17 -9.58
N VAL A 310 -1.29 -22.75 -9.11
CA VAL A 310 -2.27 -22.04 -9.94
C VAL A 310 -2.46 -20.60 -9.51
N PHE A 311 -2.96 -19.78 -10.43
CA PHE A 311 -3.42 -18.45 -10.11
C PHE A 311 -4.75 -18.49 -9.33
N GLY A 312 -4.92 -17.58 -8.37
CA GLY A 312 -6.14 -17.44 -7.56
C GLY A 312 -6.04 -18.01 -6.13
N VAL A 313 -4.98 -18.77 -5.84
CA VAL A 313 -4.66 -19.24 -4.48
C VAL A 313 -3.79 -18.22 -3.76
N THR A 314 -4.10 -17.94 -2.49
CA THR A 314 -3.50 -16.86 -1.69
C THR A 314 -1.99 -17.03 -1.47
N SER A 315 -1.53 -18.28 -1.38
CA SER A 315 -0.12 -18.64 -1.15
C SER A 315 0.72 -18.72 -2.43
N SER A 316 0.09 -18.77 -3.62
CA SER A 316 0.82 -18.95 -4.89
C SER A 316 1.88 -17.88 -5.16
N PRO A 317 1.64 -16.57 -4.92
CA PRO A 317 2.68 -15.55 -5.11
C PRO A 317 3.88 -15.74 -4.18
N PHE A 318 3.64 -16.14 -2.93
CA PHE A 318 4.69 -16.50 -2.00
C PHE A 318 5.48 -17.71 -2.50
N LEU A 319 4.81 -18.80 -2.91
CA LEU A 319 5.48 -20.01 -3.40
C LEU A 319 6.35 -19.72 -4.62
N LEU A 320 5.87 -18.92 -5.58
CA LEU A 320 6.67 -18.50 -6.74
C LEU A 320 7.91 -17.71 -6.32
N GLY A 321 7.73 -16.67 -5.50
CA GLY A 321 8.85 -15.85 -5.03
C GLY A 321 9.87 -16.65 -4.21
N ALA A 322 9.40 -17.58 -3.38
CA ALA A 322 10.24 -18.42 -2.55
C ALA A 322 11.06 -19.42 -3.38
N VAL A 323 10.47 -20.04 -4.41
CA VAL A 323 11.19 -20.93 -5.34
C VAL A 323 12.24 -20.16 -6.12
N ILE A 324 11.89 -19.01 -6.70
CA ILE A 324 12.84 -18.18 -7.47
C ILE A 324 14.00 -17.78 -6.55
N ARG A 325 13.73 -17.23 -5.38
CA ARG A 325 14.76 -16.78 -4.45
C ARG A 325 15.64 -17.93 -3.94
N PHE A 326 15.04 -19.09 -3.63
CA PHE A 326 15.80 -20.29 -3.27
C PHE A 326 16.71 -20.72 -4.41
N HIS A 327 16.21 -20.76 -5.64
CA HIS A 327 17.00 -21.14 -6.80
C HIS A 327 18.17 -20.17 -7.05
N LEU A 328 17.90 -18.86 -7.03
CA LEU A 328 18.92 -17.81 -7.18
C LEU A 328 19.98 -17.85 -6.07
N PHE A 329 19.65 -18.34 -4.87
CA PHE A 329 20.63 -18.50 -3.79
C PHE A 329 21.60 -19.66 -4.02
N GLN A 330 21.21 -20.68 -4.78
CA GLN A 330 21.99 -21.89 -5.04
C GLN A 330 22.93 -21.77 -6.25
N VAL A 331 22.88 -20.66 -7.00
CA VAL A 331 23.69 -20.53 -8.22
C VAL A 331 25.19 -20.52 -7.92
N PRO A 332 26.04 -21.00 -8.85
CA PRO A 332 27.49 -20.93 -8.72
C PRO A 332 28.01 -19.50 -8.54
N THR A 333 29.18 -19.36 -7.93
CA THR A 333 29.81 -18.07 -7.65
C THR A 333 29.96 -17.18 -8.89
N GLU A 334 30.24 -17.78 -10.06
CA GLU A 334 30.41 -17.08 -11.34
C GLU A 334 29.13 -16.36 -11.81
N GLN A 335 27.95 -16.92 -11.52
CA GLN A 335 26.65 -16.40 -11.91
C GLN A 335 25.99 -15.54 -10.81
N ARG A 336 26.62 -15.45 -9.63
CA ARG A 336 26.03 -14.83 -8.43
C ARG A 336 25.66 -13.36 -8.61
N VAL A 337 26.44 -12.62 -9.38
CA VAL A 337 26.16 -11.19 -9.67
C VAL A 337 24.84 -11.04 -10.43
N ILE A 338 24.60 -11.89 -11.43
CA ILE A 338 23.37 -11.88 -12.21
C ILE A 338 22.20 -12.36 -11.36
N ALA A 339 22.39 -13.41 -10.54
CA ALA A 339 21.35 -13.88 -9.63
C ALA A 339 20.93 -12.83 -8.59
N GLN A 340 21.88 -12.09 -8.01
CA GLN A 340 21.57 -10.97 -7.10
C GLN A 340 20.79 -9.86 -7.79
N LYS A 341 21.11 -9.58 -9.06
CA LYS A 341 20.37 -8.60 -9.86
C LYS A 341 18.95 -9.11 -10.15
N LEU A 342 18.79 -10.38 -10.52
CA LEU A 342 17.51 -11.03 -10.77
C LEU A 342 16.59 -11.04 -9.55
N ASP A 343 17.12 -11.34 -8.37
CA ASP A 343 16.35 -11.36 -7.10
C ASP A 343 15.63 -10.02 -6.84
N ARG A 344 16.22 -8.92 -7.32
CA ARG A 344 15.68 -7.56 -7.20
C ARG A 344 14.94 -7.06 -8.45
N SER A 345 14.76 -7.90 -9.46
CA SER A 345 14.19 -7.48 -10.76
C SER A 345 12.80 -8.07 -11.03
N PHE A 346 12.32 -9.01 -10.20
CA PHE A 346 11.02 -9.67 -10.42
C PHE A 346 9.84 -8.96 -9.76
N TYR A 347 8.80 -8.69 -10.56
CA TYR A 347 7.43 -8.51 -10.10
C TYR A 347 6.58 -9.69 -10.57
N ILE A 348 6.40 -10.67 -9.68
CA ILE A 348 5.73 -11.95 -9.97
C ILE A 348 6.43 -12.67 -11.14
N ASP A 349 5.92 -12.52 -12.36
CA ASP A 349 6.41 -13.13 -13.58
C ASP A 349 7.24 -12.18 -14.45
N ASN A 350 7.19 -10.86 -14.22
CA ASN A 350 7.91 -9.88 -15.03
C ASN A 350 9.28 -9.58 -14.41
N CYS A 351 10.35 -9.75 -15.20
CA CYS A 351 11.70 -9.27 -14.89
C CYS A 351 11.92 -7.91 -15.53
N VAL A 352 12.25 -6.90 -14.73
CA VAL A 352 12.50 -5.54 -15.21
C VAL A 352 13.76 -4.99 -14.54
N THR A 353 14.75 -4.59 -15.33
CA THR A 353 16.05 -4.11 -14.82
C THR A 353 16.75 -3.19 -15.82
N SER A 354 17.95 -2.72 -15.51
CA SER A 354 18.76 -1.96 -16.46
C SER A 354 20.26 -2.23 -16.33
N VAL A 355 21.03 -2.06 -17.41
CA VAL A 355 22.48 -2.31 -17.50
C VAL A 355 23.20 -1.13 -18.16
N ASP A 356 24.53 -1.04 -18.02
CA ASP A 356 25.28 0.13 -18.46
C ASP A 356 25.68 0.10 -19.94
N ASN A 357 25.86 -1.08 -20.53
CA ASN A 357 26.36 -1.25 -21.90
C ASN A 357 25.90 -2.59 -22.52
N GLU A 358 26.17 -2.77 -23.81
CA GLU A 358 25.76 -3.96 -24.57
C GLU A 358 26.42 -5.25 -24.07
N GLU A 359 27.66 -5.20 -23.58
CA GLU A 359 28.34 -6.39 -23.02
C GLU A 359 27.62 -6.88 -21.74
N GLU A 360 27.25 -5.96 -20.85
CA GLU A 360 26.44 -6.28 -19.68
C GLU A 360 25.04 -6.79 -20.07
N LEU A 361 24.46 -6.28 -21.15
CA LEU A 361 23.17 -6.75 -21.68
C LEU A 361 23.27 -8.20 -22.15
N GLU A 362 24.26 -8.50 -22.99
CA GLU A 362 24.51 -9.84 -23.51
C GLU A 362 24.77 -10.84 -22.36
N ASN A 363 25.61 -10.46 -21.40
CA ASN A 363 25.89 -11.26 -20.21
C ASN A 363 24.62 -11.46 -19.36
N PHE A 364 23.84 -10.40 -19.14
CA PHE A 364 22.60 -10.51 -18.39
C PHE A 364 21.62 -11.45 -19.07
N ILE A 365 21.36 -11.29 -20.37
CA ILE A 365 20.44 -12.15 -21.13
C ILE A 365 20.90 -13.61 -21.08
N LYS A 366 22.18 -13.87 -21.36
CA LYS A 366 22.75 -15.22 -21.36
C LYS A 366 22.59 -15.91 -20.01
N TYR A 367 23.16 -15.32 -18.96
CA TYR A 367 23.19 -15.97 -17.65
C TYR A 367 21.82 -16.00 -16.98
N SER A 368 20.97 -14.98 -17.15
CA SER A 368 19.62 -15.03 -16.59
C SER A 368 18.76 -16.12 -17.22
N THR A 369 18.90 -16.33 -18.53
CA THR A 369 18.22 -17.41 -19.25
C THR A 369 18.75 -18.78 -18.82
N GLU A 370 20.08 -18.95 -18.72
CA GLU A 370 20.70 -20.19 -18.24
C GLU A 370 20.24 -20.56 -16.83
N ILE A 371 20.35 -19.61 -15.88
CA ILE A 371 19.94 -19.80 -14.48
C ILE A 371 18.48 -20.27 -14.44
N LEU A 372 17.54 -19.50 -15.00
CA LEU A 372 16.13 -19.86 -14.87
C LEU A 372 15.74 -21.11 -15.68
N ALA A 373 16.41 -21.41 -16.79
CA ALA A 373 16.19 -22.64 -17.55
C ALA A 373 16.48 -23.89 -16.72
N GLU A 374 17.47 -23.85 -15.81
CA GLU A 374 17.72 -24.95 -14.87
C GLU A 374 16.49 -25.22 -14.00
N ALA A 375 15.80 -24.18 -13.54
CA ALA A 375 14.56 -24.29 -12.77
C ALA A 375 13.30 -24.59 -13.62
N LYS A 376 13.46 -24.87 -14.93
CA LYS A 376 12.37 -24.98 -15.91
C LYS A 376 11.51 -23.72 -16.03
N MET A 377 12.09 -22.57 -15.73
CA MET A 377 11.47 -21.26 -15.87
C MET A 377 12.05 -20.57 -17.11
N ASP A 378 11.35 -20.68 -18.24
CA ASP A 378 11.80 -20.04 -19.48
C ASP A 378 11.61 -18.52 -19.38
N LEU A 379 12.72 -17.77 -19.43
CA LEU A 379 12.73 -16.31 -19.40
C LEU A 379 12.74 -15.77 -20.83
N GLN A 380 11.67 -15.10 -21.23
CA GLN A 380 11.52 -14.56 -22.58
C GLN A 380 11.70 -13.05 -22.57
N SER A 381 12.70 -12.56 -23.31
CA SER A 381 12.92 -11.12 -23.46
C SER A 381 11.96 -10.52 -24.48
N THR A 382 11.37 -9.38 -24.17
CA THR A 382 10.45 -8.67 -25.06
C THR A 382 11.20 -7.67 -25.93
N PHE A 383 11.04 -7.79 -27.26
CA PHE A 383 11.69 -6.90 -28.23
C PHE A 383 10.71 -6.02 -29.03
N GLU A 384 9.45 -5.96 -28.63
CA GLU A 384 8.43 -5.09 -29.25
C GLU A 384 8.72 -3.60 -28.98
N ASN A 385 8.02 -2.69 -29.67
CA ASN A 385 8.03 -1.26 -29.35
C ASN A 385 6.71 -0.59 -29.76
N PRO A 386 6.02 0.13 -28.86
CA PRO A 386 6.32 0.32 -27.44
C PRO A 386 6.05 -0.95 -26.60
N VAL A 387 6.62 -1.03 -25.40
CA VAL A 387 6.47 -2.18 -24.48
C VAL A 387 5.80 -1.75 -23.18
N PRO A 388 4.74 -2.44 -22.71
CA PRO A 388 4.20 -2.26 -21.38
C PRO A 388 5.20 -2.74 -20.30
N VAL A 389 5.50 -1.90 -19.31
CA VAL A 389 6.41 -2.20 -18.19
C VAL A 389 5.68 -1.91 -16.89
N LEU A 390 5.25 -2.96 -16.18
CA LEU A 390 4.61 -2.86 -14.86
C LEU A 390 3.48 -1.82 -14.75
N GLY A 391 2.70 -1.62 -15.82
CA GLY A 391 1.57 -0.69 -15.85
C GLY A 391 1.86 0.69 -16.45
N ILE A 392 3.11 0.99 -16.82
CA ILE A 392 3.48 2.13 -17.67
C ILE A 392 3.92 1.66 -19.05
N ILE A 393 4.12 2.58 -20.00
CA ILE A 393 4.55 2.27 -21.37
C ILE A 393 5.98 2.77 -21.56
N TRP A 394 6.85 1.95 -22.16
CA TRP A 394 8.21 2.31 -22.51
C TRP A 394 8.41 2.27 -24.04
N ASP A 395 8.78 3.41 -24.60
CA ASP A 395 9.31 3.51 -25.97
C ASP A 395 10.82 3.26 -25.94
N ARG A 396 11.21 2.09 -26.45
CA ARG A 396 12.59 1.61 -26.53
C ARG A 396 13.44 2.36 -27.54
N LYS A 397 12.83 2.99 -28.55
CA LYS A 397 13.57 3.70 -29.60
C LYS A 397 14.09 5.04 -29.08
N ASP A 398 13.21 5.81 -28.44
CA ASP A 398 13.56 7.12 -27.88
C ASP A 398 13.97 7.06 -26.40
N ASP A 399 13.88 5.89 -25.76
CA ASP A 399 14.10 5.62 -24.33
C ASP A 399 13.24 6.48 -23.38
N ASN A 400 11.96 6.61 -23.72
CA ASN A 400 11.00 7.40 -22.96
C ASN A 400 9.88 6.55 -22.35
N LEU A 401 9.46 6.92 -21.16
CA LEU A 401 8.29 6.41 -20.47
C LEU A 401 7.08 7.29 -20.78
N SER A 402 5.91 6.67 -20.82
CA SER A 402 4.61 7.35 -20.89
C SER A 402 3.61 6.65 -19.96
N ILE A 403 2.63 7.42 -19.48
CA ILE A 403 1.55 6.92 -18.63
C ILE A 403 0.31 6.71 -19.51
N SER A 404 -0.26 5.50 -19.43
CA SER A 404 -1.47 5.18 -20.17
C SER A 404 -2.66 5.91 -19.55
N ILE A 405 -3.19 6.91 -20.25
CA ILE A 405 -4.47 7.53 -19.95
C ILE A 405 -5.53 6.78 -20.76
N LYS A 406 -6.44 6.10 -20.07
CA LYS A 406 -7.52 5.37 -20.75
C LYS A 406 -8.55 6.35 -21.29
N ASP A 407 -9.05 6.09 -22.49
CA ASP A 407 -10.26 6.73 -23.01
C ASP A 407 -11.47 6.27 -22.20
N VAL A 408 -11.86 7.08 -21.22
CA VAL A 408 -13.03 6.83 -20.38
C VAL A 408 -14.11 7.82 -20.76
N SER A 409 -15.30 7.34 -21.13
CA SER A 409 -16.47 8.23 -21.24
C SER A 409 -17.00 8.56 -19.85
N VAL A 410 -17.26 9.84 -19.59
CA VAL A 410 -17.86 10.32 -18.33
C VAL A 410 -19.36 10.53 -18.53
N SER A 411 -20.20 10.11 -17.58
CA SER A 411 -21.65 10.28 -17.71
C SER A 411 -22.09 11.75 -17.55
N GLU A 412 -23.26 12.08 -18.10
CA GLU A 412 -23.88 13.40 -17.90
C GLU A 412 -24.23 13.66 -16.41
N ARG A 413 -24.50 12.60 -15.65
CA ARG A 413 -24.85 12.63 -14.22
C ARG A 413 -23.65 12.25 -13.37
N LEU A 414 -22.61 13.09 -13.44
CA LEU A 414 -21.36 12.86 -12.74
C LEU A 414 -21.57 12.64 -11.25
N SER A 415 -21.13 11.47 -10.79
CA SER A 415 -21.20 11.04 -9.40
C SER A 415 -19.83 11.05 -8.72
N LYS A 416 -19.88 10.98 -7.40
CA LYS A 416 -18.71 10.81 -6.53
C LYS A 416 -17.91 9.55 -6.89
N ARG A 417 -18.59 8.45 -7.23
CA ARG A 417 -17.97 7.18 -7.65
C ARG A 417 -17.19 7.32 -8.95
N GLU A 418 -17.75 8.03 -9.93
CA GLU A 418 -17.11 8.20 -11.24
C GLU A 418 -15.84 9.04 -11.17
N ILE A 419 -15.86 10.17 -10.46
CA ILE A 419 -14.66 11.00 -10.26
C ILE A 419 -13.55 10.17 -9.60
N LEU A 420 -13.88 9.39 -8.57
CA LEU A 420 -12.91 8.53 -7.91
C LEU A 420 -12.35 7.47 -8.87
N SER A 421 -13.22 6.82 -9.63
CA SER A 421 -12.84 5.79 -10.60
C SER A 421 -11.89 6.32 -11.66
N VAL A 422 -12.19 7.49 -12.25
CA VAL A 422 -11.33 8.13 -13.25
C VAL A 422 -10.00 8.54 -12.64
N THR A 423 -10.02 9.17 -11.46
CA THR A 423 -8.79 9.61 -10.78
C THR A 423 -7.87 8.44 -10.45
N GLN A 424 -8.42 7.33 -9.95
CA GLN A 424 -7.66 6.13 -9.55
C GLN A 424 -7.25 5.24 -10.73
N ALA A 425 -7.86 5.41 -11.90
CA ALA A 425 -7.48 4.68 -13.11
C ALA A 425 -6.11 5.12 -13.66
N ILE A 426 -5.63 6.32 -13.29
CA ILE A 426 -4.33 6.84 -13.70
C ILE A 426 -3.26 6.22 -12.80
N PHE A 427 -2.51 5.27 -13.34
CA PHE A 427 -1.44 4.58 -12.62
C PHE A 427 -0.12 5.36 -12.71
N ASP A 428 0.23 6.08 -11.64
CA ASP A 428 1.45 6.88 -11.54
C ASP A 428 2.30 6.48 -10.30
N PRO A 429 3.03 5.36 -10.36
CA PRO A 429 3.74 4.80 -9.21
C PRO A 429 4.87 5.70 -8.69
N LEU A 430 5.54 6.45 -9.58
CA LEU A 430 6.69 7.31 -9.25
C LEU A 430 6.32 8.78 -9.05
N GLY A 431 5.08 9.19 -9.36
CA GLY A 431 4.61 10.55 -9.16
C GLY A 431 5.00 11.52 -10.27
N PHE A 432 5.12 11.05 -11.52
CA PHE A 432 5.39 11.92 -12.67
C PHE A 432 4.30 12.97 -12.88
N LEU A 433 3.04 12.59 -12.62
CA LEU A 433 1.84 13.43 -12.76
C LEU A 433 1.35 13.96 -11.41
N ALA A 434 2.16 13.89 -10.34
CA ALA A 434 1.77 14.36 -9.01
C ALA A 434 1.15 15.78 -9.00
N PRO A 435 1.63 16.76 -9.79
CA PRO A 435 0.98 18.07 -9.92
C PRO A 435 -0.39 18.05 -10.60
N VAL A 436 -0.55 17.22 -11.62
CA VAL A 436 -1.78 17.16 -12.43
C VAL A 436 -2.88 16.38 -11.72
N LEU A 437 -2.50 15.38 -10.92
CA LEU A 437 -3.45 14.59 -10.15
C LEU A 437 -3.99 15.35 -8.93
N LEU A 438 -3.23 16.29 -8.36
CA LEU A 438 -3.64 16.99 -7.13
C LEU A 438 -5.01 17.71 -7.25
N PRO A 439 -5.32 18.48 -8.31
CA PRO A 439 -6.64 19.11 -8.48
C PRO A 439 -7.80 18.12 -8.36
N ALA A 440 -7.70 16.93 -8.96
CA ALA A 440 -8.73 15.90 -8.85
C ALA A 440 -8.86 15.36 -7.41
N LYS A 441 -7.73 15.18 -6.69
CA LYS A 441 -7.74 14.79 -5.27
C LYS A 441 -8.39 15.85 -4.38
N LEU A 442 -8.14 17.14 -4.65
CA LEU A 442 -8.77 18.25 -3.94
C LEU A 442 -10.28 18.29 -4.19
N LEU A 443 -10.73 18.05 -5.43
CA LEU A 443 -12.16 17.92 -5.74
C LEU A 443 -12.79 16.75 -4.97
N LEU A 444 -12.14 15.59 -4.91
CA LEU A 444 -12.60 14.46 -4.11
C LEU A 444 -12.73 14.80 -2.62
N GLN A 445 -11.78 15.55 -2.06
CA GLN A 445 -11.89 16.04 -0.68
C GLN A 445 -13.09 16.97 -0.49
N GLN A 446 -13.30 17.93 -1.40
CA GLN A 446 -14.44 18.86 -1.36
C GLN A 446 -15.79 18.13 -1.43
N ILE A 447 -15.91 17.14 -2.32
CA ILE A 447 -17.13 16.32 -2.43
C ILE A 447 -17.41 15.58 -1.12
N TRP A 448 -16.37 15.17 -0.39
CA TRP A 448 -16.54 14.42 0.86
C TRP A 448 -17.04 15.34 1.98
N GLU A 449 -16.64 16.62 1.97
CA GLU A 449 -17.15 17.64 2.89
C GLU A 449 -18.65 17.93 2.66
N ILE A 450 -19.13 17.80 1.43
CA ILE A 450 -20.56 17.95 1.08
C ILE A 450 -21.43 16.83 1.67
N LYS A 451 -20.83 15.69 2.06
CA LYS A 451 -21.54 14.52 2.61
C LYS A 451 -22.62 13.94 1.67
N SER A 452 -22.40 13.98 0.36
CA SER A 452 -23.30 13.33 -0.61
C SER A 452 -23.07 11.82 -0.68
N ASP A 453 -24.13 11.07 -1.04
CA ASP A 453 -24.04 9.64 -1.34
C ASP A 453 -23.21 9.37 -2.60
N TRP A 454 -22.80 8.11 -2.79
CA TRP A 454 -21.83 7.70 -3.82
C TRP A 454 -22.28 7.96 -5.25
N ASP A 455 -23.56 7.78 -5.51
CA ASP A 455 -24.15 7.76 -6.85
C ASP A 455 -25.09 8.98 -7.09
N THR A 456 -25.06 9.96 -6.17
CA THR A 456 -25.85 11.19 -6.28
C THR A 456 -25.18 12.17 -7.26
N PRO A 457 -25.95 12.82 -8.15
CA PRO A 457 -25.42 13.88 -9.02
C PRO A 457 -24.77 15.01 -8.22
N LEU A 458 -23.59 15.43 -8.66
CA LEU A 458 -22.80 16.46 -7.98
C LEU A 458 -23.25 17.89 -8.34
N PRO A 459 -22.99 18.89 -7.48
CA PRO A 459 -23.23 20.29 -7.80
C PRO A 459 -22.49 20.73 -9.07
N GLU A 460 -23.12 21.61 -9.84
CA GLU A 460 -22.60 22.06 -11.14
C GLU A 460 -21.19 22.66 -11.05
N GLU A 461 -20.87 23.36 -9.96
CA GLU A 461 -19.53 23.92 -9.73
C GLU A 461 -18.43 22.84 -9.74
N ILE A 462 -18.67 21.70 -9.08
CA ILE A 462 -17.71 20.59 -9.01
C ILE A 462 -17.62 19.89 -10.36
N LYS A 463 -18.77 19.70 -11.01
CA LYS A 463 -18.85 19.11 -12.35
C LYS A 463 -18.01 19.91 -13.35
N VAL A 464 -18.19 21.22 -13.41
CA VAL A 464 -17.42 22.10 -14.31
C VAL A 464 -15.91 22.02 -14.04
N LYS A 465 -15.49 22.06 -12.77
CA LYS A 465 -14.06 21.94 -12.41
C LYS A 465 -13.48 20.58 -12.82
N PHE A 466 -14.22 19.50 -12.59
CA PHE A 466 -13.79 18.15 -12.96
C PHE A 466 -13.72 17.98 -14.48
N LEU A 467 -14.76 18.39 -15.23
CA LEU A 467 -14.78 18.28 -16.68
C LEU A 467 -13.65 19.07 -17.33
N LYS A 468 -13.37 20.29 -16.86
CA LYS A 468 -12.23 21.07 -17.34
C LYS A 468 -10.88 20.37 -17.14
N TRP A 469 -10.70 19.68 -16.01
CA TRP A 469 -9.52 18.86 -15.78
C TRP A 469 -9.51 17.63 -16.69
N PHE A 470 -10.65 16.93 -16.78
CA PHE A 470 -10.83 15.69 -17.52
C PHE A 470 -10.61 15.84 -19.04
N GLU A 471 -11.19 16.86 -19.67
CA GLU A 471 -11.08 17.13 -21.11
C GLU A 471 -9.64 17.30 -21.59
N ASN A 472 -8.75 17.80 -20.71
CA ASN A 472 -7.35 18.04 -21.06
C ASN A 472 -6.43 16.86 -20.71
N LEU A 473 -6.94 15.77 -20.10
CA LEU A 473 -6.10 14.65 -19.67
C LEU A 473 -5.44 13.92 -20.84
N GLN A 474 -6.10 13.84 -21.99
CA GLN A 474 -5.57 13.11 -23.15
C GLN A 474 -4.28 13.73 -23.71
N ILE A 475 -4.05 15.02 -23.45
CA ILE A 475 -2.79 15.71 -23.80
C ILE A 475 -1.59 15.05 -23.08
N LEU A 476 -1.83 14.39 -21.94
CA LEU A 476 -0.77 13.74 -21.16
C LEU A 476 -0.28 12.43 -21.80
N THR A 477 -1.04 11.84 -22.72
CA THR A 477 -0.67 10.60 -23.42
C THR A 477 0.57 10.81 -24.29
N ASP A 478 0.79 12.03 -24.79
CA ASP A 478 1.94 12.40 -25.61
C ASP A 478 3.19 12.79 -24.79
N LEU A 479 3.13 12.74 -23.46
CA LEU A 479 4.26 13.10 -22.61
C LEU A 479 5.39 12.07 -22.73
N LYS A 480 6.56 12.56 -23.12
CA LYS A 480 7.81 11.79 -23.15
C LYS A 480 8.61 12.06 -21.89
N ILE A 481 8.66 11.06 -21.01
CA ILE A 481 9.39 11.13 -19.74
C ILE A 481 10.70 10.34 -19.90
N PRO A 482 11.89 10.95 -19.72
CA PRO A 482 13.14 10.22 -19.84
C PRO A 482 13.19 9.02 -18.86
N ARG A 483 13.45 7.82 -19.38
CA ARG A 483 13.60 6.63 -18.53
C ARG A 483 14.85 6.79 -17.68
N ARG A 484 16.01 6.95 -18.31
CA ARG A 484 17.32 6.98 -17.64
C ARG A 484 17.45 8.13 -16.64
N ILE A 485 17.93 7.83 -15.43
CA ILE A 485 18.26 8.84 -14.41
C ILE A 485 19.74 8.90 -14.04
N GLY A 486 20.47 7.77 -14.12
CA GLY A 486 21.85 7.66 -13.67
C GLY A 486 22.89 7.79 -14.78
N PHE A 487 23.89 8.65 -14.55
CA PHE A 487 25.01 8.88 -15.47
C PHE A 487 26.33 8.75 -14.71
N GLY A 488 27.34 8.12 -15.32
CA GLY A 488 28.64 7.90 -14.68
C GLY A 488 28.57 7.03 -13.42
N ASP A 489 29.64 7.09 -12.62
CA ASP A 489 29.78 6.34 -11.38
C ASP A 489 28.97 6.94 -10.22
N LYS A 490 28.47 6.09 -9.32
CA LYS A 490 27.66 6.53 -8.16
C LYS A 490 28.40 7.49 -7.22
N SER A 491 29.73 7.49 -7.22
CA SER A 491 30.54 8.45 -6.45
C SER A 491 30.32 9.91 -6.87
N SER A 492 29.87 10.17 -8.11
CA SER A 492 29.56 11.53 -8.59
C SER A 492 28.10 11.95 -8.35
N TRP A 493 27.30 11.07 -7.74
CA TRP A 493 25.87 11.27 -7.60
C TRP A 493 25.54 12.06 -6.34
N SER A 494 24.43 12.79 -6.37
CA SER A 494 23.84 13.44 -5.21
C SER A 494 22.33 13.50 -5.33
N LEU A 495 21.63 13.28 -4.21
CA LEU A 495 20.17 13.37 -4.15
C LEU A 495 19.75 14.74 -3.60
N HIS A 496 18.79 15.35 -4.29
CA HIS A 496 18.22 16.64 -3.91
C HIS A 496 16.72 16.49 -3.67
N VAL A 497 16.33 16.64 -2.40
CA VAL A 497 14.98 16.43 -1.90
C VAL A 497 14.34 17.78 -1.63
N PHE A 498 13.32 18.14 -2.38
CA PHE A 498 12.60 19.40 -2.26
C PHE A 498 11.26 19.16 -1.57
N CYS A 499 10.95 19.97 -0.56
CA CYS A 499 9.73 19.88 0.22
C CYS A 499 9.00 21.22 0.17
N ASP A 500 7.68 21.16 -0.04
CA ASP A 500 6.83 22.35 -0.01
C ASP A 500 5.43 22.03 0.53
N SER A 501 4.72 23.05 1.00
CA SER A 501 3.31 22.94 1.31
C SER A 501 2.51 24.20 1.02
N SER A 502 1.27 23.99 0.60
CA SER A 502 0.21 24.97 0.57
C SER A 502 -0.79 24.72 1.72
N GLN A 503 -1.81 25.58 1.84
CA GLN A 503 -2.92 25.33 2.76
C GLN A 503 -3.74 24.08 2.40
N GLN A 504 -3.68 23.63 1.14
CA GLN A 504 -4.51 22.57 0.60
C GLN A 504 -3.79 21.23 0.49
N ALA A 505 -2.47 21.24 0.31
CA ALA A 505 -1.67 20.03 0.15
C ALA A 505 -0.19 20.28 0.47
N TYR A 506 0.55 19.22 0.68
CA TYR A 506 1.99 19.25 0.87
C TYR A 506 2.66 18.19 0.00
N ALA A 507 3.86 18.45 -0.47
CA ALA A 507 4.52 17.61 -1.46
C ALA A 507 6.03 17.53 -1.28
N THR A 508 6.59 16.48 -1.88
CA THR A 508 8.03 16.28 -2.02
C THR A 508 8.36 15.91 -3.45
N VAL A 509 9.47 16.43 -3.96
CA VAL A 509 10.07 16.05 -5.24
C VAL A 509 11.54 15.71 -5.04
N ILE A 510 12.02 14.65 -5.67
CA ILE A 510 13.42 14.23 -5.57
C ILE A 510 14.06 14.21 -6.95
N PHE A 511 15.21 14.86 -7.07
CA PHE A 511 16.08 14.85 -8.24
C PHE A 511 17.40 14.15 -7.93
N LEU A 512 17.92 13.43 -8.91
CA LEU A 512 19.28 12.89 -8.91
C LEU A 512 20.15 13.82 -9.74
N ARG A 513 21.25 14.31 -9.15
CA ARG A 513 22.29 15.05 -9.86
C ARG A 513 23.50 14.16 -10.04
N CYS A 514 23.97 14.02 -11.28
CA CYS A 514 25.16 13.26 -11.64
C CYS A 514 26.16 14.18 -12.35
N GLU A 515 27.46 13.96 -12.11
CA GLU A 515 28.53 14.62 -12.85
C GLU A 515 29.29 13.57 -13.65
N TYR A 516 29.30 13.72 -14.98
CA TYR A 516 29.88 12.74 -15.89
C TYR A 516 30.38 13.44 -17.15
N ASP A 517 31.62 13.13 -17.55
CA ASP A 517 32.26 13.68 -18.76
C ASP A 517 32.21 15.22 -18.82
N GLY A 518 32.51 15.88 -17.69
CA GLY A 518 32.48 17.34 -17.57
C GLY A 518 31.07 17.97 -17.68
N LYS A 519 30.01 17.16 -17.74
CA LYS A 519 28.61 17.60 -17.81
C LYS A 519 27.86 17.24 -16.54
N ILE A 520 26.89 18.08 -16.20
CA ILE A 520 25.99 17.87 -15.06
C ILE A 520 24.62 17.47 -15.59
N PHE A 521 24.14 16.33 -15.12
CA PHE A 521 22.81 15.81 -15.42
C PHE A 521 21.94 15.95 -14.18
N VAL A 522 20.71 16.42 -14.37
CA VAL A 522 19.70 16.52 -13.31
C VAL A 522 18.45 15.80 -13.81
N SER A 523 18.05 14.77 -13.09
CA SER A 523 16.98 13.85 -13.51
C SER A 523 15.94 13.72 -12.42
N PHE A 524 14.67 13.88 -12.76
CA PHE A 524 13.56 13.57 -11.86
C PHE A 524 13.56 12.10 -11.44
N VAL A 525 13.48 11.83 -10.14
CA VAL A 525 13.45 10.45 -9.61
C VAL A 525 12.05 10.07 -9.20
N SER A 526 11.44 10.82 -8.29
CA SER A 526 10.07 10.58 -7.81
C SER A 526 9.49 11.82 -7.14
N ALA A 527 8.16 11.92 -7.12
CA ALA A 527 7.42 12.88 -6.32
C ALA A 527 6.23 12.26 -5.63
N LYS A 528 5.80 12.89 -4.53
CA LYS A 528 4.57 12.53 -3.82
C LYS A 528 3.88 13.81 -3.37
N SER A 529 2.58 13.88 -3.58
CA SER A 529 1.71 14.96 -3.09
C SER A 529 0.62 14.37 -2.20
N ARG A 530 0.36 15.01 -1.06
CA ARG A 530 -0.69 14.62 -0.11
C ARG A 530 -1.61 15.80 0.16
N VAL A 531 -2.91 15.55 0.10
CA VAL A 531 -3.92 16.54 0.48
C VAL A 531 -3.83 16.83 1.97
N ALA A 532 -3.94 18.10 2.35
CA ALA A 532 -3.89 18.54 3.73
C ALA A 532 -5.06 17.93 4.54
N PRO A 533 -4.84 17.57 5.83
CA PRO A 533 -5.91 17.01 6.65
C PRO A 533 -7.08 17.99 6.80
N LEU A 534 -8.32 17.48 6.84
CA LEU A 534 -9.52 18.28 7.10
C LEU A 534 -9.42 19.06 8.43
N LYS A 535 -8.78 18.45 9.43
CA LYS A 535 -8.43 19.16 10.66
C LYS A 535 -7.31 20.15 10.35
N LYS A 536 -7.68 21.42 10.17
CA LYS A 536 -6.76 22.51 9.84
C LYS A 536 -5.54 22.51 10.75
N LEU A 537 -4.38 22.34 10.12
CA LEU A 537 -3.07 22.57 10.72
C LEU A 537 -2.58 23.97 10.35
N THR A 538 -1.62 24.49 11.11
CA THR A 538 -0.93 25.71 10.72
C THR A 538 -0.03 25.43 9.52
N ILE A 539 0.21 26.44 8.67
CA ILE A 539 1.10 26.31 7.50
C ILE A 539 2.48 25.76 7.91
N PRO A 540 3.17 26.27 8.96
CA PRO A 540 4.43 25.68 9.40
C PRO A 540 4.38 24.19 9.76
N ARG A 541 3.25 23.71 10.30
CA ARG A 541 3.07 22.29 10.59
C ARG A 541 2.87 21.45 9.31
N LEU A 542 2.23 22.00 8.29
CA LEU A 542 2.13 21.37 6.96
C LEU A 542 3.49 21.36 6.25
N GLU A 543 4.25 22.45 6.35
CA GLU A 543 5.62 22.54 5.82
C GLU A 543 6.52 21.47 6.48
N LEU A 544 6.43 21.32 7.80
CA LEU A 544 7.14 20.25 8.51
C LEU A 544 6.67 18.84 8.09
N MET A 545 5.39 18.67 7.75
CA MET A 545 4.89 17.39 7.21
C MET A 545 5.43 17.11 5.80
N ALA A 546 5.63 18.13 4.97
CA ALA A 546 6.35 17.99 3.70
C ALA A 546 7.78 17.49 3.93
N CYS A 547 8.48 18.05 4.92
CA CYS A 547 9.82 17.60 5.30
C CYS A 547 9.86 16.13 5.75
N VAL A 548 8.87 15.69 6.56
CA VAL A 548 8.74 14.27 6.96
C VAL A 548 8.51 13.38 5.74
N LEU A 549 7.60 13.77 4.83
CA LEU A 549 7.35 13.04 3.58
C LEU A 549 8.65 12.93 2.76
N GLY A 550 9.44 14.00 2.70
CA GLY A 550 10.68 14.02 1.94
C GLY A 550 11.75 13.10 2.48
N VAL A 551 11.90 13.04 3.81
CA VAL A 551 12.82 12.09 4.46
C VAL A 551 12.40 10.65 4.21
N ARG A 552 11.11 10.34 4.36
CA ARG A 552 10.60 8.98 4.13
C ARG A 552 10.79 8.54 2.68
N LEU A 553 10.43 9.39 1.72
CA LEU A 553 10.63 9.11 0.30
C LEU A 553 12.14 8.97 -0.02
N SER A 554 12.99 9.84 0.52
CA SER A 554 14.44 9.74 0.31
C SER A 554 15.02 8.43 0.83
N ASN A 555 14.57 7.94 1.99
CA ASN A 555 15.04 6.66 2.55
C ASN A 555 14.60 5.49 1.67
N TYR A 556 13.35 5.47 1.24
CA TYR A 556 12.83 4.47 0.32
C TYR A 556 13.65 4.39 -0.97
N LEU A 557 13.91 5.54 -1.61
CA LEU A 557 14.71 5.60 -2.84
C LEU A 557 16.16 5.15 -2.62
N THR A 558 16.73 5.50 -1.45
CA THR A 558 18.10 5.11 -1.08
C THR A 558 18.23 3.59 -1.03
N GLU A 559 17.26 2.92 -0.42
CA GLU A 559 17.22 1.46 -0.34
C GLU A 559 16.98 0.82 -1.72
N ALA A 560 15.98 1.31 -2.45
CA ALA A 560 15.60 0.79 -3.77
C ALA A 560 16.72 0.83 -4.80
N LEU A 561 17.53 1.91 -4.80
CA LEU A 561 18.64 2.15 -5.74
C LEU A 561 20.04 1.85 -5.14
N SER A 562 20.09 1.39 -3.88
CA SER A 562 21.34 1.16 -3.14
C SER A 562 22.27 2.38 -3.15
N LEU A 563 21.76 3.53 -2.69
CA LEU A 563 22.44 4.84 -2.70
C LEU A 563 22.84 5.31 -1.29
N SER A 564 23.21 4.38 -0.40
CA SER A 564 23.48 4.68 1.01
C SER A 564 24.59 5.71 1.22
N ASP A 565 25.61 5.71 0.35
CA ASP A 565 26.86 6.46 0.54
C ASP A 565 26.92 7.80 -0.23
N ILE A 566 25.87 8.17 -0.96
CA ILE A 566 25.89 9.41 -1.76
C ILE A 566 25.45 10.64 -0.95
N PRO A 567 25.98 11.85 -1.25
CA PRO A 567 25.50 13.10 -0.67
C PRO A 567 23.99 13.29 -0.86
N LYS A 568 23.31 13.72 0.21
CA LYS A 568 21.88 14.05 0.21
C LYS A 568 21.67 15.46 0.73
N TYR A 569 20.90 16.25 -0.01
CA TYR A 569 20.55 17.64 0.30
C TYR A 569 19.05 17.79 0.38
N PHE A 570 18.57 18.37 1.49
CA PHE A 570 17.14 18.60 1.74
C PHE A 570 16.86 20.09 1.67
N TRP A 571 15.84 20.46 0.89
CA TRP A 571 15.50 21.84 0.56
C TRP A 571 14.06 22.13 0.94
N THR A 572 13.84 23.25 1.61
CA THR A 572 12.51 23.80 1.89
C THR A 572 12.55 25.33 1.83
N ASP A 573 11.47 25.94 1.39
CA ASP A 573 11.26 27.39 1.47
C ASP A 573 10.60 27.84 2.78
N SER A 574 10.30 26.88 3.67
CA SER A 574 9.84 27.16 5.02
C SER A 574 11.01 27.49 5.94
N THR A 575 11.12 28.75 6.33
CA THR A 575 12.10 29.17 7.34
C THR A 575 11.73 28.56 8.71
N THR A 576 10.45 28.51 9.08
CA THR A 576 10.02 27.97 10.37
C THR A 576 10.33 26.47 10.51
N ALA A 577 9.94 25.65 9.53
CA ALA A 577 10.22 24.22 9.56
C ALA A 577 11.73 23.94 9.52
N LEU A 578 12.47 24.67 8.68
CA LEU A 578 13.93 24.57 8.60
C LEU A 578 14.59 24.83 9.96
N PHE A 579 14.19 25.87 10.68
CA PHE A 579 14.78 26.18 11.98
C PHE A 579 14.30 25.25 13.11
N TRP A 580 13.09 24.70 13.04
CA TRP A 580 12.69 23.60 13.95
C TRP A 580 13.59 22.38 13.80
N ILE A 581 13.91 22.01 12.56
CA ILE A 581 14.83 20.90 12.25
C ILE A 581 16.25 21.25 12.70
N LYS A 582 16.79 22.39 12.26
CA LYS A 582 18.18 22.79 12.55
C LYS A 582 18.49 22.91 14.04
N ARG A 583 17.55 23.44 14.82
CA ARG A 583 17.74 23.60 16.27
C ARG A 583 17.54 22.30 17.04
N ASN A 584 16.68 21.40 16.54
CA ASN A 584 16.37 20.11 17.18
C ASN A 584 16.09 20.24 18.71
N ASP A 585 15.36 21.28 19.11
CA ASP A 585 15.11 21.64 20.51
C ASP A 585 13.90 20.84 21.09
N GLN A 586 13.58 21.09 22.36
CA GLN A 586 12.40 20.59 23.07
C GLN A 586 11.13 21.28 22.54
N TRP A 587 10.63 20.80 21.41
CA TRP A 587 9.36 21.26 20.83
C TRP A 587 8.13 20.59 21.46
N GLY A 588 6.96 21.17 21.23
CA GLY A 588 5.66 20.57 21.53
C GLY A 588 5.48 19.25 20.78
N THR A 589 4.63 18.37 21.29
CA THR A 589 4.54 16.95 20.86
C THR A 589 4.45 16.75 19.35
N PHE A 590 3.65 17.57 18.63
CA PHE A 590 3.49 17.43 17.18
C PHE A 590 4.81 17.69 16.43
N VAL A 591 5.44 18.84 16.69
CA VAL A 591 6.69 19.27 16.04
C VAL A 591 7.84 18.40 16.52
N GLY A 592 7.95 18.18 17.83
CA GLY A 592 9.05 17.43 18.43
C GLY A 592 9.16 15.98 17.96
N ASN A 593 8.02 15.30 17.78
CA ASN A 593 8.05 13.93 17.25
C ASN A 593 8.50 13.88 15.79
N ARG A 594 8.06 14.83 14.95
CA ARG A 594 8.40 14.91 13.53
C ARG A 594 9.83 15.37 13.28
N VAL A 595 10.30 16.35 14.06
CA VAL A 595 11.72 16.76 14.05
C VAL A 595 12.60 15.60 14.50
N ARG A 596 12.21 14.84 15.53
CA ARG A 596 12.97 13.65 15.96
C ARG A 596 13.05 12.60 14.86
N GLU A 597 11.95 12.35 14.15
CA GLU A 597 11.91 11.43 13.01
C GLU A 597 12.84 11.90 11.88
N ILE A 598 12.77 13.18 11.50
CA ILE A 598 13.66 13.78 10.49
C ILE A 598 15.13 13.63 10.90
N CYS A 599 15.45 14.02 12.13
CA CYS A 599 16.82 14.01 12.66
C CYS A 599 17.33 12.61 13.02
N SER A 600 16.48 11.58 13.08
CA SER A 600 16.93 10.19 13.30
C SER A 600 17.58 9.58 12.07
N VAL A 601 17.35 10.16 10.88
CA VAL A 601 17.84 9.62 9.60
C VAL A 601 18.55 10.67 8.74
N THR A 602 18.46 11.95 9.09
CA THR A 602 19.20 13.04 8.44
C THR A 602 20.00 13.85 9.47
N LYS A 603 21.06 14.51 9.00
CA LYS A 603 21.82 15.49 9.80
C LYS A 603 21.27 16.89 9.54
N VAL A 604 21.26 17.72 10.58
CA VAL A 604 20.75 19.11 10.53
C VAL A 604 21.44 19.98 9.47
N ASN A 605 22.71 19.69 9.15
CA ASN A 605 23.48 20.43 8.15
C ASN A 605 23.16 20.03 6.70
N GLN A 606 22.39 18.97 6.48
CA GLN A 606 21.88 18.58 5.15
C GLN A 606 20.66 19.41 4.74
N TRP A 607 20.07 20.16 5.68
CA TRP A 607 18.88 20.96 5.44
C TRP A 607 19.23 22.41 5.10
N SER A 608 18.76 22.84 3.93
CA SER A 608 19.01 24.16 3.36
C SER A 608 17.72 24.82 2.92
N TYR A 609 17.78 26.14 2.80
CA TYR A 609 16.66 26.90 2.27
C TYR A 609 16.75 27.00 0.75
N VAL A 610 15.59 27.01 0.10
CA VAL A 610 15.44 27.40 -1.30
C VAL A 610 14.34 28.46 -1.39
N PRO A 611 14.46 29.50 -2.22
CA PRO A 611 13.35 30.42 -2.46
C PRO A 611 12.13 29.70 -3.07
N GLY A 612 10.91 30.04 -2.65
CA GLY A 612 9.69 29.37 -3.13
C GLY A 612 9.54 29.35 -4.65
N GLN A 613 9.86 30.46 -5.34
CA GLN A 613 9.85 30.52 -6.82
C GLN A 613 10.86 29.57 -7.49
N SER A 614 11.87 29.14 -6.75
CA SER A 614 12.91 28.19 -7.19
C SER A 614 12.72 26.79 -6.59
N ASN A 615 11.63 26.57 -5.85
CA ASN A 615 11.31 25.30 -5.21
C ASN A 615 10.43 24.45 -6.15
N PRO A 616 10.95 23.37 -6.76
CA PRO A 616 10.18 22.55 -7.68
C PRO A 616 9.04 21.79 -6.98
N ALA A 617 9.05 21.69 -5.64
CA ALA A 617 7.96 21.07 -4.87
C ALA A 617 6.70 21.95 -4.77
N ASP A 618 6.78 23.24 -5.13
CA ASP A 618 5.62 24.15 -5.21
C ASP A 618 4.57 23.66 -6.22
N LEU A 619 5.04 23.15 -7.36
CA LEU A 619 4.17 22.65 -8.43
C LEU A 619 3.28 21.47 -7.95
N PRO A 620 3.80 20.39 -7.33
CA PRO A 620 2.96 19.32 -6.80
C PRO A 620 2.26 19.63 -5.46
N SER A 621 2.59 20.70 -4.75
CA SER A 621 1.88 21.13 -3.53
C SER A 621 0.66 22.01 -3.81
N ARG A 622 0.62 22.66 -4.99
CA ARG A 622 -0.47 23.53 -5.46
C ARG A 622 -1.28 22.92 -6.60
N GLY A 623 -0.64 22.11 -7.42
CA GLY A 623 -1.23 21.45 -8.57
C GLY A 623 -1.31 22.35 -9.81
N CYS A 624 -1.55 21.75 -10.96
CA CYS A 624 -1.72 22.47 -12.23
C CYS A 624 -2.66 21.72 -13.18
N SER A 625 -3.12 22.41 -14.23
CA SER A 625 -3.92 21.77 -15.28
C SER A 625 -3.04 20.91 -16.21
N PRO A 626 -3.58 19.86 -16.84
CA PRO A 626 -2.84 19.05 -17.81
C PRO A 626 -2.19 19.88 -18.94
N LEU A 627 -2.91 20.89 -19.45
CA LEU A 627 -2.42 21.79 -20.50
C LEU A 627 -1.25 22.68 -20.05
N GLN A 628 -1.26 23.14 -18.80
CA GLN A 628 -0.11 23.87 -18.25
C GLN A 628 1.08 22.93 -18.08
N PHE A 629 0.83 21.73 -17.55
CA PHE A 629 1.85 20.73 -17.29
C PHE A 629 2.56 20.26 -18.55
N SER A 630 1.84 20.07 -19.67
CA SER A 630 2.44 19.62 -20.93
C SER A 630 3.46 20.60 -21.53
N LYS A 631 3.47 21.86 -21.08
CA LYS A 631 4.42 22.88 -21.49
C LYS A 631 5.63 22.98 -20.56
N LEU A 632 5.67 22.22 -19.47
CA LEU A 632 6.73 22.25 -18.49
C LEU A 632 7.75 21.14 -18.75
N ALA A 633 9.03 21.49 -18.72
CA ALA A 633 10.13 20.52 -18.67
C ALA A 633 10.38 20.07 -17.21
N TRP A 634 9.32 19.62 -16.52
CA TRP A 634 9.34 19.41 -15.06
C TRP A 634 10.37 18.37 -14.60
N TRP A 635 10.71 17.42 -15.48
CA TRP A 635 11.69 16.35 -15.24
C TRP A 635 13.14 16.84 -15.21
N GLU A 636 13.44 18.03 -15.72
CA GLU A 636 14.80 18.58 -15.79
C GLU A 636 15.29 19.22 -14.49
N GLY A 637 14.37 19.44 -13.55
CA GLY A 637 14.66 20.09 -12.28
C GLY A 637 15.10 21.56 -12.40
N PRO A 638 15.48 22.18 -11.28
CA PRO A 638 15.85 23.59 -11.25
C PRO A 638 17.15 23.87 -12.01
N VAL A 639 17.17 24.93 -12.82
CA VAL A 639 18.34 25.31 -13.65
C VAL A 639 19.60 25.49 -12.83
N TRP A 640 19.51 26.11 -11.64
CA TRP A 640 20.66 26.34 -10.76
C TRP A 640 21.30 25.03 -10.27
N LEU A 641 20.56 23.92 -10.24
CA LEU A 641 21.09 22.62 -9.81
C LEU A 641 22.03 22.01 -10.86
N LYS A 642 21.92 22.45 -12.12
CA LYS A 642 22.84 22.14 -13.20
C LYS A 642 24.17 22.89 -13.08
N GLY A 643 24.30 23.82 -12.12
CA GLY A 643 25.54 24.54 -11.81
C GLY A 643 26.38 23.89 -10.69
N PRO A 644 27.57 24.44 -10.39
CA PRO A 644 28.42 23.98 -9.30
C PRO A 644 27.80 24.29 -7.92
N PRO A 645 28.15 23.57 -6.84
CA PRO A 645 27.57 23.78 -5.51
C PRO A 645 27.63 25.20 -4.94
N ASN A 646 28.58 26.02 -5.42
CA ASN A 646 28.69 27.41 -5.03
C ASN A 646 27.62 28.32 -5.63
N SER A 647 26.99 27.89 -6.73
CA SER A 647 25.87 28.58 -7.38
C SER A 647 24.51 28.26 -6.76
N TRP A 648 24.44 27.25 -5.89
CA TRP A 648 23.20 26.87 -5.23
C TRP A 648 22.73 27.95 -4.27
N PRO A 649 21.42 28.05 -3.98
CA PRO A 649 20.88 29.04 -3.05
C PRO A 649 21.58 28.99 -1.69
N LYS A 650 22.31 30.06 -1.35
CA LYS A 650 22.95 30.30 -0.04
C LYS A 650 22.44 31.63 0.51
N LEU A 651 21.21 31.65 0.98
CA LEU A 651 20.61 32.85 1.56
C LEU A 651 20.79 32.84 3.08
N GLU A 652 21.31 33.93 3.62
CA GLU A 652 21.22 34.19 5.06
C GLU A 652 19.78 34.59 5.39
N ILE A 653 19.14 33.76 6.21
CA ILE A 653 17.73 33.90 6.53
C ILE A 653 17.60 34.33 7.98
N LYS A 654 16.85 35.41 8.19
CA LYS A 654 16.41 35.81 9.52
C LYS A 654 15.11 35.09 9.84
N PRO A 655 15.11 34.13 10.79
CA PRO A 655 13.90 33.42 11.17
C PRO A 655 12.93 34.33 11.94
N ASP A 656 11.63 34.06 11.83
CA ASP A 656 10.64 34.57 12.77
C ASP A 656 10.74 33.80 14.10
N GLU A 657 11.47 34.39 15.05
CA GLU A 657 11.68 33.80 16.38
C GLU A 657 10.39 33.61 17.17
N ALA A 658 9.41 34.50 17.00
CA ALA A 658 8.14 34.40 17.71
C ALA A 658 7.35 33.18 17.23
N LEU A 659 7.30 32.97 15.91
CA LEU A 659 6.62 31.83 15.32
C LEU A 659 7.31 30.51 15.68
N ILE A 660 8.64 30.45 15.64
CA ILE A 660 9.40 29.25 16.01
C ILE A 660 9.23 28.91 17.50
N SER A 661 9.37 29.92 18.37
CA SER A 661 9.30 29.73 19.82
C SER A 661 7.88 29.44 20.33
N SER A 662 6.85 29.74 19.53
CA SER A 662 5.46 29.41 19.85
C SER A 662 5.23 27.90 20.08
N GLU A 663 6.00 27.05 19.40
CA GLU A 663 5.97 25.59 19.54
C GLU A 663 6.99 25.06 20.55
N ARG A 664 7.75 25.93 21.23
CA ARG A 664 8.68 25.47 22.27
C ARG A 664 7.88 24.94 23.45
N ARG A 665 8.29 23.78 23.97
CA ARG A 665 7.61 23.17 25.12
C ARG A 665 7.74 24.12 26.31
N LYS A 666 6.62 24.72 26.73
CA LYS A 666 6.58 25.55 27.94
C LYS A 666 6.90 24.65 29.13
N GLY A 667 8.14 24.72 29.63
CA GLY A 667 8.49 24.12 30.89
C GLY A 667 7.68 24.82 31.98
N THR A 668 6.80 24.08 32.67
CA THR A 668 6.34 24.53 33.99
C THR A 668 7.53 24.44 34.93
N ASN A 669 8.32 25.51 35.00
CA ASN A 669 9.24 25.73 36.11
C ASN A 669 8.38 26.01 37.34
N LEU A 670 7.98 24.96 38.06
CA LEU A 670 7.48 25.09 39.42
C LEU A 670 8.67 25.50 40.30
N SER A 671 8.91 26.81 40.42
CA SER A 671 9.81 27.34 41.43
C SER A 671 9.16 27.17 42.79
N VAL A 672 9.53 26.12 43.52
CA VAL A 672 9.19 26.01 44.94
C VAL A 672 10.16 26.92 45.69
N GLN A 673 9.70 28.10 46.11
CA GLN A 673 10.40 28.87 47.13
C GLN A 673 10.23 28.14 48.47
N ILE A 674 11.28 27.41 48.88
CA ILE A 674 11.35 26.88 50.23
C ILE A 674 11.77 28.04 51.13
N ASN A 675 10.83 28.59 51.90
CA ASN A 675 11.13 29.59 52.91
C ASN A 675 11.87 28.87 54.06
N SER A 676 13.19 28.94 54.08
CA SER A 676 14.04 28.18 55.01
C SER A 676 13.99 28.65 56.47
N ASN A 677 13.17 29.64 56.79
CA ASN A 677 13.12 30.26 58.12
C ASN A 677 12.07 29.65 59.06
N ALA A 678 11.44 28.52 58.73
CA ALA A 678 10.38 27.98 59.58
C ALA A 678 10.85 27.02 60.69
N TYR A 679 11.87 26.17 60.52
CA TYR A 679 12.26 25.21 61.57
C TYR A 679 13.75 24.80 61.48
N PRO A 680 14.62 25.16 62.45
CA PRO A 680 16.07 24.95 62.35
C PRO A 680 16.56 23.50 62.55
N ASN A 681 15.72 22.53 62.90
CA ASN A 681 16.24 21.22 63.35
C ASN A 681 15.29 20.04 63.10
N GLU A 682 14.87 19.81 61.86
CA GLU A 682 14.28 18.53 61.50
C GLU A 682 15.11 17.77 60.46
N SER A 683 15.43 16.52 60.83
CA SER A 683 15.96 15.48 59.96
C SER A 683 15.35 15.58 58.56
N LYS A 684 16.20 15.57 57.52
CA LYS A 684 15.78 15.56 56.09
C LYS A 684 15.15 14.21 55.72
N TRP A 685 14.11 13.80 56.43
CA TRP A 685 13.45 12.50 56.35
C TRP A 685 12.96 12.22 54.92
N TYR A 686 12.60 13.27 54.18
CA TYR A 686 12.19 13.20 52.77
C TYR A 686 13.29 12.68 51.84
N LYS A 687 14.57 12.81 52.20
CA LYS A 687 15.70 12.24 51.44
C LYS A 687 15.75 10.71 51.48
N ARG A 688 14.99 10.06 52.37
CA ARG A 688 14.88 8.60 52.44
C ARG A 688 14.00 8.02 51.32
N PHE A 689 13.41 8.86 50.46
CA PHE A 689 12.51 8.44 49.40
C PHE A 689 12.97 8.96 48.03
N SER A 690 13.01 8.07 47.05
CA SER A 690 13.45 8.36 45.66
C SER A 690 12.32 8.84 44.73
N LYS A 691 11.07 8.92 45.21
CA LYS A 691 9.90 9.35 44.41
C LYS A 691 9.02 10.33 45.18
N LEU A 692 8.71 11.48 44.57
CA LEU A 692 7.88 12.54 45.16
C LEU A 692 6.47 12.04 45.58
N THR A 693 5.88 11.16 44.77
CA THR A 693 4.56 10.57 45.08
C THR A 693 4.55 9.74 46.35
N LYS A 694 5.68 9.10 46.71
CA LYS A 694 5.83 8.41 48.00
C LYS A 694 5.90 9.41 49.15
N ILE A 695 6.64 10.50 49.00
CA ILE A 695 6.77 11.55 50.01
C ILE A 695 5.39 12.17 50.33
N VAL A 696 4.61 12.49 49.29
CA VAL A 696 3.26 13.06 49.44
C VAL A 696 2.32 12.09 50.17
N ARG A 697 2.36 10.79 49.82
CA ARG A 697 1.53 9.78 50.49
C ARG A 697 1.90 9.63 51.97
N VAL A 698 3.19 9.57 52.29
CA VAL A 698 3.67 9.47 53.67
C VAL A 698 3.23 10.68 54.49
N LEU A 699 3.39 11.91 53.96
CA LEU A 699 2.88 13.12 54.62
C LEU A 699 1.36 13.09 54.81
N GLY A 700 0.63 12.58 53.81
CA GLY A 700 -0.82 12.39 53.91
C GLY A 700 -1.20 11.46 55.07
N TRP A 701 -0.51 10.34 55.22
CA TRP A 701 -0.71 9.40 56.33
C TRP A 701 -0.33 9.99 57.69
N VAL A 702 0.80 10.68 57.78
CA VAL A 702 1.24 11.36 59.02
C VAL A 702 0.25 12.43 59.45
N LYS A 703 -0.19 13.29 58.53
CA LYS A 703 -1.20 14.32 58.84
C LYS A 703 -2.55 13.71 59.22
N ARG A 704 -2.95 12.61 58.57
CA ARG A 704 -4.18 11.89 58.90
C ARG A 704 -4.09 11.25 60.29
N PHE A 705 -2.95 10.65 60.63
CA PHE A 705 -2.69 10.10 61.96
C PHE A 705 -2.75 11.20 63.03
N ILE A 706 -2.04 12.31 62.86
CA ILE A 706 -2.07 13.46 63.78
C ILE A 706 -3.51 13.95 63.97
N ARG A 707 -4.26 14.14 62.87
CA ARG A 707 -5.64 14.61 62.93
C ARG A 707 -6.58 13.62 63.63
N ASN A 708 -6.35 12.32 63.48
CA ASN A 708 -7.12 11.30 64.19
C ASN A 708 -6.78 11.26 65.68
N CYS A 709 -5.51 11.46 66.06
CA CYS A 709 -5.07 11.56 67.46
C CYS A 709 -5.53 12.85 68.15
N GLN A 710 -5.80 13.92 67.41
CA GLN A 710 -6.37 15.17 67.94
C GLN A 710 -7.90 15.10 68.15
N ASN A 711 -8.55 14.06 67.60
CA ASN A 711 -9.99 13.81 67.72
C ASN A 711 -10.28 12.60 68.63
N LEU A 712 -9.28 12.10 69.35
CA LEU A 712 -9.35 11.16 70.48
C LEU A 712 -9.11 11.97 71.76
#